data_AF-G0UJV6-F1
#
_entry.id   AF-G0UJV6-F1
#
_cell.length_a   1.000
_cell.length_b   1.000
_cell.length_c   1.000
_cell.angle_alpha   90.00
_cell.angle_beta   90.00
_cell.angle_gamma   90.00
#
_symmetry.space_group_name_H-M   'P 1'
#
loop_
_entity.id
_entity.type
_entity.pdbx_description
1 polymer ?
#
loop_
_entity_poly.entity_id
_entity_poly.type
_entity_poly.pdbx_seq_one_letter_code
_entity_poly.pdbx_strand_id
1 'polypeptide(L)'
;MPKGRKKPEVDVFARLCKHQVEGMPISDEPAAMSEAEIIDTILTFSPAIPRVEVGVGLKFRCTVPIIEGDIIHISLPGFRGKASSFTPESLDTQGNLLPACFQGFWTGDGIKADKRAAQKQTVLLKCIRRVEMDQSVSLFIPFSLGLISPDKVVHNSSKFKIRGTVAHALDRKLLKQVFLSTQEVKKRPVAEEIAEYRELIETMDQSGGLEKEEQYAGEELSVEELDHLCEAAHARCPYPIGFQWHIAVETFRDYEKYGPLLKTVVEGAIAYAKRKDNLSLYREIAKNLGVKLGAVIVFQDVLNMLYGSLYPTLPSPVLLVLRLFTMESIDIARAFLTDPPQFSLAQEIGSFFRIGDTEGLKKWECTIAALLLVYRKSAIPPTEISGGPVLFYGIKELPQSELQCIRSLPENEWYMFSCFTVVRPNVNWLDEEGFAVPDSAVLFEIHNVTDGIEMSDISMYSYDREWFLPICSVFRIQKINVYDDRNGLTHVVLVSAGCLHGATKNSVIPEEDQAVSRAVVKKVRTEIMRVANRTRYIAIHAHLSVRLQDRLRLDPSTLIRAQYVDHYFEVKRNSQVKTTVEDGSVNWQVCTSPVQMIDPAEGVIKHAVWEPMPRKFALLTEQAFLSRTRLKKTFELNGITLDFVNYKCDYGGKGPRPMRRVVRKRVSHEGPLPVIPELIK
;
A
#
# COMPACT_ATOMS: atom_id res chain seq x y z
N MET A 1 39.46 28.54 4.86
CA MET A 1 38.48 27.42 4.90
C MET A 1 37.47 27.64 3.78
N PRO A 2 37.22 26.66 2.89
CA PRO A 2 36.29 26.84 1.79
C PRO A 2 34.85 26.88 2.30
N LYS A 3 34.05 27.79 1.73
CA LYS A 3 32.62 27.99 2.01
C LYS A 3 31.88 26.65 1.88
N GLY A 4 31.11 26.32 2.93
CA GLY A 4 30.41 25.05 3.07
C GLY A 4 29.60 24.69 1.83
N ARG A 5 29.82 23.48 1.30
CA ARG A 5 28.95 22.86 0.31
C ARG A 5 27.53 22.87 0.89
N LYS A 6 26.59 23.54 0.22
CA LYS A 6 25.16 23.42 0.54
C LYS A 6 24.84 21.92 0.53
N LYS A 7 24.28 21.40 1.64
CA LYS A 7 23.78 20.02 1.67
C LYS A 7 22.85 19.83 0.46
N PRO A 8 22.95 18.71 -0.27
CA PRO A 8 22.05 18.44 -1.37
C PRO A 8 20.60 18.54 -0.87
N GLU A 9 19.74 19.16 -1.67
CA GLU A 9 18.32 19.29 -1.36
C GLU A 9 17.71 17.89 -1.31
N VAL A 10 17.03 17.55 -0.23
CA VAL A 10 16.40 16.22 -0.06
C VAL A 10 15.19 16.17 -0.98
N ASP A 11 15.21 15.27 -1.97
CA ASP A 11 14.03 15.01 -2.80
C ASP A 11 12.98 14.23 -1.99
N VAL A 12 11.97 14.96 -1.52
CA VAL A 12 10.84 14.41 -0.75
C VAL A 12 9.88 13.56 -1.59
N PHE A 13 10.05 13.56 -2.92
CA PHE A 13 9.26 12.75 -3.86
C PHE A 13 10.05 11.56 -4.42
N ALA A 14 11.23 11.27 -3.87
CA ALA A 14 12.04 10.13 -4.28
C ALA A 14 11.25 8.81 -4.16
N ARG A 15 11.33 7.99 -5.21
CA ARG A 15 10.71 6.65 -5.28
C ARG A 15 11.73 5.55 -5.07
N LEU A 16 11.26 4.37 -4.66
CA LEU A 16 12.08 3.15 -4.64
C LEU A 16 12.12 2.50 -6.03
N CYS A 17 10.99 2.53 -6.75
CA CYS A 17 10.94 2.10 -8.15
C CYS A 17 11.82 3.01 -9.01
N LYS A 18 12.63 2.41 -9.89
CA LYS A 18 13.54 3.14 -10.79
C LYS A 18 13.04 3.15 -12.24
N HIS A 19 12.19 2.19 -12.61
CA HIS A 19 11.69 2.07 -13.97
C HIS A 19 10.29 2.69 -14.03
N GLN A 20 10.21 3.85 -14.67
CA GLN A 20 8.93 4.49 -14.90
C GLN A 20 8.17 3.79 -16.03
N VAL A 21 6.85 3.81 -15.90
CA VAL A 21 5.98 3.90 -17.07
C VAL A 21 6.27 5.29 -17.64
N GLU A 22 7.14 5.36 -18.65
CA GLU A 22 7.35 6.61 -19.38
C GLU A 22 5.97 7.17 -19.76
N GLY A 23 5.70 8.39 -19.30
CA GLY A 23 4.62 9.19 -19.84
C GLY A 23 4.83 9.34 -21.33
N MET A 24 3.76 9.70 -22.05
CA MET A 24 3.87 10.04 -23.47
C MET A 24 5.06 10.99 -23.68
N PRO A 25 5.81 10.85 -24.79
CA PRO A 25 6.98 11.66 -25.06
C PRO A 25 6.66 13.13 -24.78
N ILE A 26 7.54 13.76 -23.98
CA ILE A 26 7.51 15.17 -23.68
C ILE A 26 7.40 15.87 -25.03
N SER A 27 6.23 16.45 -25.32
CA SER A 27 6.14 17.43 -26.38
C SER A 27 6.94 18.62 -25.88
N ASP A 28 8.21 18.68 -26.28
CA ASP A 28 9.03 19.89 -26.22
C ASP A 28 8.46 20.90 -27.22
N GLU A 29 7.20 21.30 -27.03
CA GLU A 29 6.71 22.51 -27.65
C GLU A 29 7.31 23.68 -26.89
N PRO A 30 8.13 24.53 -27.53
CA PRO A 30 8.61 25.76 -26.92
C PRO A 30 7.43 26.72 -26.77
N ALA A 31 6.65 26.55 -25.69
CA ALA A 31 5.59 27.49 -25.34
C ALA A 31 6.23 28.81 -24.90
N ALA A 32 5.72 29.92 -25.41
CA ALA A 32 6.17 31.25 -25.03
C ALA A 32 6.03 31.44 -23.51
N MET A 33 7.14 31.78 -22.85
CA MET A 33 7.12 32.07 -21.41
C MET A 33 6.22 33.28 -21.15
N SER A 34 5.33 33.14 -20.17
CA SER A 34 4.37 34.18 -19.79
C SER A 34 4.32 34.35 -18.27
N GLU A 35 3.72 35.45 -17.82
CA GLU A 35 3.44 35.64 -16.40
C GLU A 35 2.41 34.60 -15.94
N ALA A 36 2.85 33.73 -15.02
CA ALA A 36 2.05 32.63 -14.54
C ALA A 36 1.32 33.02 -13.25
N GLU A 37 0.00 33.08 -13.34
CA GLU A 37 -0.90 33.35 -12.24
C GLU A 37 -1.76 32.13 -11.96
N ILE A 38 -2.12 31.99 -10.70
CA ILE A 38 -3.18 31.06 -10.31
C ILE A 38 -4.48 31.89 -10.29
N ILE A 39 -5.63 31.32 -10.60
CA ILE A 39 -6.90 32.05 -10.51
C ILE A 39 -7.97 31.12 -9.93
N ASP A 40 -9.09 31.70 -9.49
CA ASP A 40 -10.23 30.98 -8.90
C ASP A 40 -9.87 30.02 -7.77
N THR A 41 -9.00 30.49 -6.90
CA THR A 41 -8.50 29.72 -5.77
C THR A 41 -9.58 29.55 -4.70
N ILE A 42 -9.96 28.31 -4.41
CA ILE A 42 -10.87 27.96 -3.32
C ILE A 42 -10.18 26.95 -2.40
N LEU A 43 -10.27 27.20 -1.10
CA LEU A 43 -9.77 26.32 -0.06
C LEU A 43 -10.88 26.01 0.94
N THR A 44 -11.23 24.73 1.05
CA THR A 44 -12.24 24.20 1.99
C THR A 44 -11.61 23.20 2.95
N PHE A 45 -12.16 23.10 4.14
CA PHE A 45 -11.79 22.16 5.18
C PHE A 45 -13.05 21.50 5.73
N SER A 46 -13.09 20.17 5.74
CA SER A 46 -14.25 19.43 6.19
C SER A 46 -13.84 18.36 7.21
N PRO A 47 -14.39 18.35 8.44
CA PRO A 47 -15.28 19.37 9.02
C PRO A 47 -14.54 20.67 9.39
N ALA A 48 -15.26 21.78 9.57
CA ALA A 48 -14.71 23.10 9.93
C ALA A 48 -14.60 23.29 11.46
N ILE A 49 -14.21 22.23 12.16
CA ILE A 49 -14.12 22.16 13.63
C ILE A 49 -12.64 22.28 14.05
N PRO A 50 -12.28 22.98 15.14
CA PRO A 50 -10.89 23.10 15.57
C PRO A 50 -10.32 21.80 16.17
N ARG A 51 -9.03 21.54 15.90
CA ARG A 51 -8.25 20.43 16.48
C ARG A 51 -8.80 19.04 16.17
N VAL A 52 -9.43 18.86 15.01
CA VAL A 52 -9.91 17.55 14.53
C VAL A 52 -9.25 17.18 13.23
N GLU A 53 -9.29 15.89 12.90
CA GLU A 53 -8.87 15.44 11.58
C GLU A 53 -9.82 15.98 10.51
N VAL A 54 -9.25 16.51 9.42
CA VAL A 54 -9.99 17.15 8.34
C VAL A 54 -9.50 16.70 6.97
N GLY A 55 -10.43 16.61 6.03
CA GLY A 55 -10.14 16.64 4.61
C GLY A 55 -9.97 18.08 4.13
N VAL A 56 -9.07 18.28 3.16
CA VAL A 56 -8.78 19.63 2.61
C VAL A 56 -9.10 19.65 1.12
N GLY A 57 -10.07 20.45 0.72
CA GLY A 57 -10.43 20.68 -0.68
C GLY A 57 -9.67 21.88 -1.25
N LEU A 58 -9.11 21.70 -2.43
CA LEU A 58 -8.33 22.70 -3.16
C LEU A 58 -8.89 22.82 -4.57
N LYS A 59 -9.30 24.01 -4.97
CA LYS A 59 -9.66 24.30 -6.35
C LYS A 59 -8.86 25.49 -6.85
N PHE A 60 -8.34 25.41 -8.08
CA PHE A 60 -7.66 26.52 -8.73
C PHE A 60 -7.58 26.31 -10.24
N ARG A 61 -7.26 27.39 -10.96
CA ARG A 61 -6.86 27.40 -12.38
C ARG A 61 -5.47 28.03 -12.49
N CYS A 62 -4.76 27.74 -13.59
CA CYS A 62 -3.44 28.30 -13.85
C CYS A 62 -3.44 28.92 -15.26
N THR A 63 -2.91 30.14 -15.40
CA THR A 63 -2.84 30.85 -16.68
C THR A 63 -1.80 30.28 -17.63
N VAL A 64 -1.04 29.28 -17.18
CA VAL A 64 -0.06 28.53 -17.97
C VAL A 64 -0.26 27.04 -17.74
N PRO A 65 0.10 26.17 -18.70
CA PRO A 65 0.07 24.73 -18.47
C PRO A 65 1.04 24.33 -17.34
N ILE A 66 0.64 23.35 -16.54
CA ILE A 66 1.48 22.74 -15.51
C ILE A 66 1.94 21.39 -16.05
N ILE A 67 3.24 21.19 -16.17
CA ILE A 67 3.81 19.99 -16.78
C ILE A 67 4.46 19.08 -15.73
N GLU A 68 4.77 17.85 -16.14
CA GLU A 68 5.38 16.85 -15.27
C GLU A 68 6.69 17.37 -14.65
N GLY A 69 6.81 17.23 -13.33
CA GLY A 69 7.95 17.73 -12.55
C GLY A 69 7.76 19.12 -11.95
N ASP A 70 6.80 19.92 -12.43
CA ASP A 70 6.46 21.21 -11.80
C ASP A 70 5.96 21.02 -10.36
N ILE A 71 6.24 22.01 -9.49
CA ILE A 71 5.91 21.91 -8.06
C ILE A 71 5.11 23.12 -7.60
N ILE A 72 3.93 22.86 -7.04
CA ILE A 72 3.09 23.87 -6.39
C ILE A 72 3.26 23.75 -4.86
N HIS A 73 3.47 24.88 -4.20
CA HIS A 73 3.57 25.01 -2.76
C HIS A 73 2.33 25.71 -2.19
N ILE A 74 1.67 25.06 -1.24
CA ILE A 74 0.51 25.60 -0.53
C ILE A 74 0.85 25.73 0.95
N SER A 75 0.79 26.94 1.49
CA SER A 75 1.04 27.20 2.90
C SER A 75 -0.26 27.05 3.70
N LEU A 76 -0.28 26.10 4.64
CA LEU A 76 -1.40 25.80 5.53
C LEU A 76 -0.98 26.00 7.00
N PRO A 77 -0.72 27.25 7.44
CA PRO A 77 -0.27 27.50 8.80
C PRO A 77 -1.31 27.13 9.86
N GLY A 78 -0.85 26.53 10.95
CA GLY A 78 -1.62 26.02 12.08
C GLY A 78 -2.10 24.57 11.93
N PHE A 79 -2.04 23.98 10.73
CA PHE A 79 -2.41 22.58 10.50
C PHE A 79 -1.36 21.65 11.07
N ARG A 80 -1.80 20.56 11.70
CA ARG A 80 -0.93 19.57 12.34
C ARG A 80 -0.97 18.22 11.64
N GLY A 81 0.07 17.41 11.79
CA GLY A 81 0.16 16.07 11.19
C GLY A 81 1.60 15.60 11.00
N LYS A 82 1.78 14.29 10.86
CA LYS A 82 3.09 13.68 10.58
C LYS A 82 3.50 13.99 9.14
N ALA A 83 4.78 14.32 8.92
CA ALA A 83 5.30 14.48 7.57
C ALA A 83 5.09 13.20 6.75
N SER A 84 4.48 13.31 5.57
CA SER A 84 4.15 12.16 4.73
C SER A 84 3.97 12.56 3.27
N SER A 85 4.43 11.69 2.37
CA SER A 85 3.97 11.67 0.99
C SER A 85 2.53 11.17 0.92
N PHE A 86 1.76 11.65 -0.04
CA PHE A 86 0.38 11.24 -0.26
C PHE A 86 -0.08 11.48 -1.70
N THR A 87 -1.25 10.97 -2.02
CA THR A 87 -1.94 11.10 -3.31
C THR A 87 -3.18 11.95 -3.09
N PRO A 88 -3.22 13.20 -3.56
CA PRO A 88 -4.46 13.97 -3.58
C PRO A 88 -5.43 13.33 -4.57
N GLU A 89 -6.71 13.26 -4.19
CA GLU A 89 -7.77 12.80 -5.07
C GLU A 89 -8.10 13.90 -6.08
N SER A 90 -8.01 13.58 -7.37
CA SER A 90 -8.44 14.50 -8.43
C SER A 90 -9.92 14.27 -8.68
N LEU A 91 -10.73 15.33 -8.65
CA LEU A 91 -12.20 15.23 -8.75
C LEU A 91 -12.71 16.00 -9.96
N ASP A 92 -13.70 15.45 -10.65
CA ASP A 92 -14.46 16.20 -11.66
C ASP A 92 -15.50 17.13 -11.01
N THR A 93 -16.28 17.85 -11.83
CA THR A 93 -17.34 18.75 -11.34
C THR A 93 -18.50 18.03 -10.67
N GLN A 94 -18.64 16.72 -10.90
CA GLN A 94 -19.65 15.85 -10.29
C GLN A 94 -19.11 15.11 -9.05
N GLY A 95 -17.84 15.32 -8.70
CA GLY A 95 -17.19 14.65 -7.57
C GLY A 95 -16.72 13.22 -7.87
N ASN A 96 -16.65 12.81 -9.13
CA ASN A 96 -16.07 11.52 -9.52
C ASN A 96 -14.54 11.57 -9.51
N LEU A 97 -13.93 10.45 -9.16
CA LEU A 97 -12.48 10.26 -9.21
C LEU A 97 -11.95 10.34 -10.65
N LEU A 98 -11.04 11.27 -10.87
CA LEU A 98 -10.17 11.35 -12.03
C LEU A 98 -8.81 10.70 -11.71
N PRO A 99 -8.06 10.29 -12.74
CA PRO A 99 -6.68 9.86 -12.54
C PRO A 99 -5.86 10.95 -11.83
N ALA A 100 -4.95 10.53 -10.94
CA ALA A 100 -4.14 11.46 -10.18
C ALA A 100 -3.27 12.34 -11.09
N CYS A 101 -3.37 13.66 -10.94
CA CYS A 101 -2.53 14.63 -11.64
C CYS A 101 -1.31 15.09 -10.82
N PHE A 102 -1.35 14.89 -9.50
CA PHE A 102 -0.31 15.34 -8.58
C PHE A 102 0.09 14.26 -7.60
N GLN A 103 1.35 14.30 -7.18
CA GLN A 103 1.87 13.66 -5.98
C GLN A 103 2.02 14.71 -4.88
N GLY A 104 1.46 14.44 -3.71
CA GLY A 104 1.47 15.33 -2.55
C GLY A 104 2.58 15.00 -1.56
N PHE A 105 3.08 16.01 -0.87
CA PHE A 105 3.90 15.85 0.32
C PHE A 105 3.52 16.89 1.38
N TRP A 106 3.20 16.43 2.58
CA TRP A 106 2.99 17.28 3.74
C TRP A 106 4.29 17.38 4.54
N THR A 107 4.76 18.60 4.80
CA THR A 107 6.02 18.83 5.53
C THR A 107 5.98 18.39 7.00
N GLY A 108 4.79 18.14 7.54
CA GLY A 108 4.61 17.79 8.94
C GLY A 108 4.76 18.98 9.88
N ASP A 109 4.48 18.71 11.16
CA ASP A 109 4.80 19.61 12.27
C ASP A 109 6.30 19.76 12.52
N GLY A 110 7.09 18.85 11.93
CA GLY A 110 8.54 18.78 12.05
C GLY A 110 9.03 18.46 13.46
N ILE A 111 10.15 17.74 13.51
CA ILE A 111 10.97 17.70 14.73
C ILE A 111 11.43 19.13 14.96
N LYS A 112 11.27 19.66 16.18
CA LYS A 112 11.69 21.01 16.59
C LYS A 112 13.16 21.27 16.24
N ALA A 113 13.45 21.64 15.00
CA ALA A 113 14.76 22.05 14.55
C ALA A 113 14.86 23.56 14.77
N ASP A 114 15.74 23.94 15.69
CA ASP A 114 16.14 25.28 16.08
C ASP A 114 15.03 26.33 16.30
N LYS A 115 15.02 26.91 17.51
CA LYS A 115 14.12 27.97 18.00
C LYS A 115 14.04 29.25 17.12
N ARG A 116 14.70 29.32 15.97
CA ARG A 116 14.86 30.52 15.13
C ARG A 116 14.10 30.50 13.80
N ALA A 117 13.54 29.37 13.35
CA ALA A 117 12.72 29.34 12.14
C ALA A 117 11.36 28.69 12.43
N ALA A 118 10.27 29.47 12.33
CA ALA A 118 8.93 28.90 12.30
C ALA A 118 8.86 27.94 11.11
N GLN A 119 8.70 26.65 11.39
CA GLN A 119 8.66 25.62 10.37
C GLN A 119 7.46 25.88 9.47
N LYS A 120 7.70 25.94 8.15
CA LYS A 120 6.65 26.25 7.18
C LYS A 120 5.79 25.00 7.01
N GLN A 121 4.61 24.99 7.63
CA GLN A 121 3.55 24.02 7.39
C GLN A 121 3.04 24.20 5.96
N THR A 122 3.53 23.35 5.06
CA THR A 122 3.27 23.45 3.62
C THR A 122 2.93 22.10 3.01
N VAL A 123 1.99 22.12 2.07
CA VAL A 123 1.75 21.03 1.13
C VAL A 123 2.55 21.32 -0.14
N LEU A 124 3.28 20.33 -0.62
CA LEU A 124 3.95 20.34 -1.91
C LEU A 124 3.14 19.43 -2.85
N LEU A 125 2.83 19.91 -4.05
CA LEU A 125 2.15 19.16 -5.09
C LEU A 125 3.07 19.09 -6.31
N LYS A 126 3.67 17.94 -6.57
CA LYS A 126 4.46 17.67 -7.77
C LYS A 126 3.52 17.18 -8.87
N CYS A 127 3.52 17.85 -10.01
CA CYS A 127 2.73 17.43 -11.17
C CYS A 127 3.32 16.13 -11.74
N ILE A 128 2.46 15.12 -11.93
CA ILE A 128 2.80 13.82 -12.52
C ILE A 128 2.04 13.55 -13.81
N ARG A 129 1.16 14.46 -14.21
CA ARG A 129 0.43 14.45 -15.47
C ARG A 129 0.11 15.89 -15.86
N ARG A 130 0.39 16.22 -17.12
CA ARG A 130 0.11 17.54 -17.69
C ARG A 130 -1.32 18.01 -17.40
N VAL A 131 -1.42 19.26 -16.97
CA VAL A 131 -2.66 20.02 -16.79
C VAL A 131 -2.62 21.19 -17.77
N GLU A 132 -3.67 21.31 -18.58
CA GLU A 132 -3.72 22.37 -19.59
C GLU A 132 -4.00 23.75 -18.99
N MET A 133 -3.65 24.79 -19.74
CA MET A 133 -3.95 26.18 -19.38
C MET A 133 -5.45 26.36 -19.11
N ASP A 134 -5.76 27.15 -18.08
CA ASP A 134 -7.13 27.47 -17.63
C ASP A 134 -8.01 26.26 -17.27
N GLN A 135 -7.44 25.06 -17.20
CA GLN A 135 -8.13 23.87 -16.72
C GLN A 135 -8.40 24.00 -15.21
N SER A 136 -9.66 23.81 -14.81
CA SER A 136 -10.04 23.77 -13.39
C SER A 136 -9.48 22.52 -12.73
N VAL A 137 -8.53 22.70 -11.83
CA VAL A 137 -7.98 21.65 -10.97
C VAL A 137 -8.79 21.60 -9.69
N SER A 138 -9.33 20.43 -9.36
CA SER A 138 -10.03 20.16 -8.10
C SER A 138 -9.36 18.97 -7.42
N LEU A 139 -8.74 19.21 -6.27
CA LEU A 139 -8.01 18.23 -5.48
C LEU A 139 -8.62 18.11 -4.09
N PHE A 140 -8.67 16.89 -3.56
CA PHE A 140 -9.01 16.63 -2.18
C PHE A 140 -7.88 15.89 -1.48
N ILE A 141 -7.41 16.45 -0.37
CA ILE A 141 -6.48 15.80 0.53
C ILE A 141 -7.30 14.92 1.49
N PRO A 142 -7.13 13.59 1.46
CA PRO A 142 -8.02 12.66 2.16
C PRO A 142 -7.81 12.64 3.68
N PHE A 143 -8.86 12.23 4.41
CA PHE A 143 -8.82 12.07 5.87
C PHE A 143 -7.75 11.09 6.35
N SER A 144 -7.44 10.07 5.55
CA SER A 144 -6.40 9.07 5.83
C SER A 144 -5.00 9.67 5.97
N LEU A 145 -4.75 10.90 5.50
CA LEU A 145 -3.50 11.62 5.78
C LEU A 145 -3.38 12.03 7.26
N GLY A 146 -4.50 12.19 7.98
CA GLY A 146 -4.53 12.57 9.39
C GLY A 146 -4.13 14.03 9.64
N LEU A 147 -4.45 14.93 8.71
CA LEU A 147 -4.25 16.37 8.92
C LEU A 147 -5.23 16.88 9.97
N ILE A 148 -4.71 17.58 10.99
CA ILE A 148 -5.49 18.15 12.08
C ILE A 148 -5.65 19.65 11.85
N SER A 149 -6.89 20.14 11.94
CA SER A 149 -7.23 21.55 11.79
C SER A 149 -6.61 22.45 12.88
N PRO A 150 -6.35 23.73 12.57
CA PRO A 150 -5.85 24.70 13.54
C PRO A 150 -6.93 25.11 14.57
N ASP A 151 -6.51 25.83 15.59
CA ASP A 151 -7.40 26.35 16.65
C ASP A 151 -8.42 27.37 16.14
N LYS A 152 -8.03 28.17 15.13
CA LYS A 152 -8.89 29.18 14.51
C LYS A 152 -8.49 29.45 13.06
N VAL A 153 -9.47 29.50 12.18
CA VAL A 153 -9.35 30.02 10.81
C VAL A 153 -10.45 31.06 10.63
N VAL A 154 -10.06 32.28 10.28
CA VAL A 154 -11.03 33.32 9.92
C VAL A 154 -11.46 33.10 8.48
N HIS A 155 -12.74 33.32 8.20
CA HIS A 155 -13.25 33.36 6.82
C HIS A 155 -12.40 34.33 5.96
N ASN A 156 -12.06 33.93 4.74
CA ASN A 156 -11.15 34.66 3.84
C ASN A 156 -9.76 34.95 4.44
N SER A 157 -9.24 34.04 5.27
CA SER A 157 -7.91 34.18 5.88
C SER A 157 -6.81 34.40 4.85
N SER A 158 -6.14 35.55 4.91
CA SER A 158 -5.00 35.89 4.05
C SER A 158 -3.69 35.13 4.36
N LYS A 159 -3.75 34.22 5.34
CA LYS A 159 -2.59 33.42 5.77
C LYS A 159 -2.26 32.30 4.80
N PHE A 160 -3.27 31.77 4.11
CA PHE A 160 -3.10 30.69 3.15
C PHE A 160 -2.57 31.24 1.83
N LYS A 161 -1.48 30.65 1.37
CA LYS A 161 -0.73 31.17 0.22
C LYS A 161 -0.40 30.05 -0.73
N ILE A 162 -0.58 30.29 -2.01
CA ILE A 162 -0.14 29.42 -3.09
C ILE A 162 0.98 30.09 -3.87
N ARG A 163 1.95 29.29 -4.30
CA ARG A 163 3.05 29.66 -5.18
C ARG A 163 3.58 28.38 -5.82
N GLY A 164 4.51 28.47 -6.74
CA GLY A 164 5.06 27.27 -7.37
C GLY A 164 6.26 27.56 -8.24
N THR A 165 6.92 26.49 -8.65
CA THR A 165 7.98 26.47 -9.64
C THR A 165 7.41 25.76 -10.87
N VAL A 166 7.24 26.48 -11.97
CA VAL A 166 6.59 26.00 -13.20
C VAL A 166 7.49 26.30 -14.39
N ALA A 167 7.74 25.29 -15.24
CA ALA A 167 8.70 25.40 -16.34
C ALA A 167 8.35 26.51 -17.34
N HIS A 168 7.05 26.67 -17.66
CA HIS A 168 6.56 27.64 -18.65
C HIS A 168 6.28 29.05 -18.09
N ALA A 169 6.53 29.27 -16.79
CA ALA A 169 6.40 30.58 -16.16
C ALA A 169 7.66 31.44 -16.36
N LEU A 170 7.50 32.76 -16.46
CA LEU A 170 8.62 33.70 -16.38
C LEU A 170 9.41 33.48 -15.07
N ASP A 171 10.75 33.44 -15.15
CA ASP A 171 11.66 33.08 -14.05
C ASP A 171 11.37 31.72 -13.37
N ARG A 172 10.60 30.85 -14.03
CA ARG A 172 10.07 29.58 -13.52
C ARG A 172 9.28 29.72 -12.23
N LYS A 173 8.63 30.86 -11.99
CA LYS A 173 7.90 31.13 -10.73
C LYS A 173 6.45 31.49 -10.99
N LEU A 174 5.57 30.80 -10.29
CA LEU A 174 4.17 31.22 -10.15
C LEU A 174 4.08 32.41 -9.19
N LEU A 175 3.35 33.45 -9.60
CA LEU A 175 3.07 34.60 -8.76
C LEU A 175 2.35 34.15 -7.49
N LYS A 176 2.83 34.68 -6.36
CA LYS A 176 2.32 34.30 -5.06
C LYS A 176 0.93 34.87 -4.86
N GLN A 177 -0.03 34.00 -4.56
CA GLN A 177 -1.41 34.41 -4.34
C GLN A 177 -1.94 33.93 -3.00
N VAL A 178 -3.03 34.57 -2.59
CA VAL A 178 -3.73 34.28 -1.34
C VAL A 178 -4.93 33.41 -1.65
N PHE A 179 -5.07 32.28 -0.94
CA PHE A 179 -6.31 31.51 -0.98
C PHE A 179 -7.37 32.24 -0.16
N LEU A 180 -8.54 32.46 -0.76
CA LEU A 180 -9.73 32.82 -0.01
C LEU A 180 -10.32 31.55 0.59
N SER A 181 -10.10 31.34 1.90
CA SER A 181 -10.78 30.25 2.60
C SER A 181 -12.26 30.58 2.73
N THR A 182 -13.13 29.72 2.20
CA THR A 182 -14.58 29.96 2.23
C THR A 182 -15.22 29.54 3.55
N GLN A 183 -14.45 29.04 4.52
CA GLN A 183 -14.96 28.50 5.78
C GLN A 183 -14.27 29.11 7.00
N GLU A 184 -15.01 29.20 8.11
CA GLU A 184 -14.52 29.67 9.40
C GLU A 184 -14.38 28.49 10.36
N VAL A 185 -13.16 28.28 10.87
CA VAL A 185 -12.90 27.36 11.98
C VAL A 185 -12.92 28.16 13.26
N LYS A 186 -13.92 27.91 14.11
CA LYS A 186 -14.06 28.51 15.43
C LYS A 186 -14.58 27.46 16.41
N LYS A 187 -14.25 27.65 17.70
CA LYS A 187 -14.80 26.82 18.78
C LYS A 187 -16.32 27.02 18.86
N ARG A 188 -17.07 25.93 18.96
CA ARG A 188 -18.54 25.91 19.07
C ARG A 188 -18.95 24.95 20.20
N PRO A 189 -20.22 24.99 20.65
CA PRO A 189 -20.77 23.97 21.52
C PRO A 189 -20.65 22.57 20.89
N VAL A 190 -20.41 21.55 21.72
CA VAL A 190 -20.26 20.16 21.27
C VAL A 190 -21.49 19.67 20.49
N ALA A 191 -22.70 20.10 20.87
CA ALA A 191 -23.93 19.76 20.17
C ALA A 191 -23.94 20.25 18.70
N GLU A 192 -23.37 21.43 18.43
CA GLU A 192 -23.21 21.95 17.07
C GLU A 192 -22.15 21.15 16.29
N GLU A 193 -21.04 20.77 16.95
CA GLU A 193 -20.02 19.91 16.34
C GLU A 193 -20.60 18.53 15.95
N ILE A 194 -21.42 17.93 16.83
CA ILE A 194 -22.13 16.67 16.56
C ILE A 194 -23.08 16.82 15.37
N ALA A 195 -23.84 17.92 15.29
CA ALA A 195 -24.73 18.19 14.18
C ALA A 195 -23.97 18.33 12.86
N GLU A 196 -22.84 19.05 12.86
CA GLU A 196 -21.98 19.22 11.68
C GLU A 196 -21.42 17.88 11.18
N TYR A 197 -20.97 16.99 12.07
CA TYR A 197 -20.55 15.64 11.68
C TYR A 197 -21.69 14.82 11.07
N ARG A 198 -22.89 14.87 11.65
CA ARG A 198 -24.06 14.13 11.12
C ARG A 198 -24.47 14.64 9.75
N GLU A 199 -24.54 15.96 9.58
CA GLU A 199 -24.85 16.60 8.30
C GLU A 199 -23.78 16.25 7.24
N LEU A 200 -22.51 16.25 7.62
CA LEU A 200 -21.44 15.88 6.73
C LEU A 200 -21.51 14.41 6.31
N ILE A 201 -21.73 13.48 7.25
CA ILE A 201 -21.92 12.06 6.94
C ILE A 201 -23.09 11.87 5.99
N GLU A 202 -24.24 12.50 6.28
CA GLU A 202 -25.42 12.43 5.42
C GLU A 202 -25.15 12.99 4.02
N THR A 203 -24.44 14.13 3.93
CA THR A 203 -24.05 14.73 2.64
C THR A 203 -23.13 13.81 1.83
N MET A 204 -22.15 13.17 2.49
CA MET A 204 -21.23 12.23 1.84
C MET A 204 -21.94 10.95 1.41
N ASP A 205 -22.86 10.44 2.23
CA ASP A 205 -23.68 9.27 1.91
C ASP A 205 -24.58 9.53 0.70
N GLN A 206 -25.23 10.70 0.65
CA GLN A 206 -26.04 11.13 -0.49
C GLN A 206 -25.19 11.33 -1.75
N SER A 207 -24.02 11.96 -1.62
CA SER A 207 -23.10 12.19 -2.75
C SER A 207 -22.53 10.87 -3.31
N GLY A 208 -22.25 9.90 -2.45
CA GLY A 208 -21.80 8.55 -2.83
C GLY A 208 -22.92 7.60 -3.21
N GLY A 209 -24.18 7.97 -2.96
CA GLY A 209 -25.36 7.12 -3.12
C GLY A 209 -25.26 5.84 -2.31
N LEU A 210 -24.78 5.93 -1.05
CA LEU A 210 -24.53 4.78 -0.19
C LEU A 210 -25.83 4.14 0.32
N GLU A 211 -25.87 2.81 0.27
CA GLU A 211 -26.96 2.02 0.82
C GLU A 211 -26.70 1.68 2.30
N LYS A 212 -27.74 1.25 3.03
CA LYS A 212 -27.64 0.95 4.47
C LYS A 212 -26.57 -0.08 4.82
N GLU A 213 -26.40 -1.11 4.00
CA GLU A 213 -25.35 -2.12 4.21
C GLU A 213 -23.94 -1.52 4.12
N GLU A 214 -23.78 -0.49 3.27
CA GLU A 214 -22.50 0.16 3.02
C GLU A 214 -22.19 1.22 4.09
N GLN A 215 -23.23 1.91 4.57
CA GLN A 215 -23.17 2.74 5.77
C GLN A 215 -22.74 1.89 6.97
N TYR A 216 -23.36 0.72 7.17
CA TYR A 216 -22.99 -0.20 8.26
C TYR A 216 -21.53 -0.65 8.17
N ALA A 217 -21.02 -0.90 6.96
CA ALA A 217 -19.60 -1.21 6.75
C ALA A 217 -18.68 -0.03 7.14
N GLY A 218 -19.14 1.22 7.05
CA GLY A 218 -18.44 2.40 7.57
C GLY A 218 -18.51 2.52 9.10
N GLU A 219 -19.60 2.06 9.72
CA GLU A 219 -19.83 2.20 11.16
C GLU A 219 -19.21 1.07 12.03
N GLU A 220 -18.79 -0.04 11.43
CA GLU A 220 -18.37 -1.24 12.18
C GLU A 220 -16.98 -1.15 12.83
N LEU A 221 -16.19 -0.12 12.50
CA LEU A 221 -14.83 0.06 12.97
C LEU A 221 -14.75 0.88 14.26
N SER A 222 -13.94 0.43 15.21
CA SER A 222 -13.55 1.24 16.36
C SER A 222 -12.42 2.22 16.01
N VAL A 223 -12.17 3.20 16.89
CA VAL A 223 -11.04 4.15 16.75
C VAL A 223 -9.71 3.40 16.64
N GLU A 224 -9.53 2.36 17.47
CA GLU A 224 -8.29 1.59 17.55
C GLU A 224 -8.07 0.73 16.31
N GLU A 225 -9.13 0.17 15.74
CA GLU A 225 -9.07 -0.58 14.48
C GLU A 225 -8.68 0.33 13.31
N LEU A 226 -9.35 1.49 13.18
CA LEU A 226 -9.04 2.49 12.15
C LEU A 226 -7.59 2.95 12.24
N ASP A 227 -7.14 3.33 13.43
CA ASP A 227 -5.78 3.80 13.67
C ASP A 227 -4.74 2.70 13.39
N HIS A 228 -5.01 1.45 13.80
CA HIS A 228 -4.12 0.32 13.53
C HIS A 228 -3.99 0.03 12.03
N LEU A 229 -5.09 0.06 11.27
CA LEU A 229 -5.07 -0.11 9.81
C LEU A 229 -4.22 0.97 9.13
N CYS A 230 -4.36 2.23 9.59
CA CYS A 230 -3.55 3.33 9.10
C CYS A 230 -2.06 3.08 9.34
N GLU A 231 -1.69 2.59 10.52
CA GLU A 231 -0.29 2.26 10.84
C GLU A 231 0.22 1.05 10.05
N ALA A 232 -0.59 0.01 9.90
CA ALA A 232 -0.26 -1.20 9.16
C ALA A 232 0.01 -0.93 7.68
N ALA A 233 -0.72 0.01 7.06
CA ALA A 233 -0.52 0.36 5.65
C ALA A 233 0.85 1.04 5.40
N HIS A 234 1.41 1.71 6.42
CA HIS A 234 2.75 2.29 6.37
C HIS A 234 3.86 1.27 6.67
N ALA A 235 3.53 0.19 7.39
CA ALA A 235 4.51 -0.82 7.77
C ALA A 235 5.06 -1.52 6.53
N ARG A 236 6.36 -1.80 6.51
CA ARG A 236 7.03 -2.60 5.48
C ARG A 236 8.06 -3.49 6.14
N CYS A 237 8.48 -4.55 5.46
CA CYS A 237 9.66 -5.28 5.88
C CYS A 237 10.88 -4.35 5.84
N PRO A 238 11.56 -4.11 6.97
CA PRO A 238 12.65 -3.13 7.03
C PRO A 238 13.96 -3.65 6.43
N TYR A 239 14.01 -4.91 6.01
CA TYR A 239 15.17 -5.56 5.43
C TYR A 239 14.79 -6.34 4.16
N PRO A 240 15.73 -6.54 3.22
CA PRO A 240 15.54 -7.47 2.12
C PRO A 240 15.45 -8.89 2.67
N ILE A 241 14.57 -9.72 2.10
CA ILE A 241 14.54 -11.15 2.40
C ILE A 241 15.55 -11.90 1.53
N GLY A 242 15.99 -11.28 0.43
CA GLY A 242 16.84 -11.93 -0.55
C GLY A 242 16.06 -12.86 -1.48
N PHE A 243 16.73 -13.50 -2.42
CA PHE A 243 16.07 -14.32 -3.42
C PHE A 243 15.32 -15.51 -2.79
N GLN A 244 14.06 -15.71 -3.19
CA GLN A 244 13.23 -16.81 -2.71
C GLN A 244 13.13 -17.92 -3.76
N TRP A 245 13.31 -19.16 -3.32
CA TRP A 245 13.13 -20.33 -4.16
C TRP A 245 11.73 -20.93 -3.98
N HIS A 246 10.99 -21.07 -5.08
CA HIS A 246 9.63 -21.58 -5.10
C HIS A 246 9.56 -23.09 -5.30
N ILE A 247 8.42 -23.69 -4.95
CA ILE A 247 8.15 -25.12 -5.13
C ILE A 247 7.17 -25.26 -6.30
N ALA A 248 7.57 -26.00 -7.34
CA ALA A 248 6.73 -26.25 -8.51
C ALA A 248 6.57 -27.76 -8.72
N VAL A 249 5.34 -28.19 -9.01
CA VAL A 249 5.09 -29.60 -9.35
C VAL A 249 5.24 -29.83 -10.85
N GLU A 250 5.11 -28.77 -11.64
CA GLU A 250 5.28 -28.78 -13.08
C GLU A 250 5.77 -27.41 -13.54
N THR A 251 6.54 -27.40 -14.62
CA THR A 251 7.23 -26.20 -15.11
C THR A 251 6.75 -25.74 -16.46
N PHE A 252 6.21 -26.65 -17.26
CA PHE A 252 5.81 -26.35 -18.62
C PHE A 252 4.55 -27.12 -18.99
N ARG A 253 3.58 -26.40 -19.55
CA ARG A 253 2.45 -27.01 -20.25
C ARG A 253 2.10 -26.16 -21.45
N ASP A 254 1.72 -26.85 -22.53
CA ASP A 254 1.08 -26.24 -23.68
C ASP A 254 -0.10 -25.39 -23.21
N TYR A 255 -0.25 -24.21 -23.82
CA TYR A 255 -1.32 -23.27 -23.50
C TYR A 255 -2.70 -23.94 -23.42
N GLU A 256 -2.97 -24.89 -24.32
CA GLU A 256 -4.21 -25.66 -24.40
C GLU A 256 -4.55 -26.41 -23.10
N LYS A 257 -3.55 -26.91 -22.36
CA LYS A 257 -3.77 -27.64 -21.10
C LYS A 257 -4.30 -26.75 -19.98
N TYR A 258 -4.13 -25.42 -20.09
CA TYR A 258 -4.67 -24.45 -19.15
C TYR A 258 -6.06 -23.94 -19.54
N GLY A 259 -6.62 -24.37 -20.68
CA GLY A 259 -7.93 -23.97 -21.17
C GLY A 259 -9.04 -23.94 -20.10
N PRO A 260 -9.22 -24.99 -19.27
CA PRO A 260 -10.22 -24.98 -18.20
C PRO A 260 -10.00 -23.91 -17.13
N LEU A 261 -8.75 -23.69 -16.71
CA LEU A 261 -8.39 -22.67 -15.72
C LEU A 261 -8.58 -21.27 -16.31
N LEU A 262 -8.09 -21.04 -17.53
CA LEU A 262 -8.24 -19.76 -18.22
C LEU A 262 -9.71 -19.43 -18.48
N LYS A 263 -10.51 -20.41 -18.89
CA LYS A 263 -11.96 -20.27 -19.01
C LYS A 263 -12.57 -19.84 -17.67
N THR A 264 -12.20 -20.50 -16.57
CA THR A 264 -12.68 -20.14 -15.22
C THR A 264 -12.32 -18.69 -14.85
N VAL A 265 -11.07 -18.29 -15.11
CA VAL A 265 -10.59 -16.92 -14.85
C VAL A 265 -11.38 -15.89 -15.67
N VAL A 266 -11.55 -16.14 -16.97
CA VAL A 266 -12.24 -15.23 -17.89
C VAL A 266 -13.73 -15.16 -17.59
N GLU A 267 -14.38 -16.29 -17.32
CA GLU A 267 -15.79 -16.35 -16.91
C GLU A 267 -16.02 -15.66 -15.57
N GLY A 268 -15.14 -15.86 -14.59
CA GLY A 268 -15.16 -15.15 -13.31
C GLY A 268 -15.03 -13.64 -13.48
N ALA A 269 -14.09 -13.20 -14.32
CA ALA A 269 -13.91 -11.79 -14.65
C ALA A 269 -15.12 -11.18 -15.38
N ILE A 270 -15.75 -11.93 -16.29
CA ILE A 270 -17.01 -11.54 -16.95
C ILE A 270 -18.15 -11.45 -15.92
N ALA A 271 -18.26 -12.43 -15.03
CA ALA A 271 -19.27 -12.45 -13.98
C ALA A 271 -19.10 -11.25 -13.05
N TYR A 272 -17.87 -10.97 -12.61
CA TYR A 272 -17.52 -9.79 -11.84
C TYR A 272 -17.93 -8.49 -12.55
N ALA A 273 -17.56 -8.32 -13.83
CA ALA A 273 -17.93 -7.12 -14.60
C ALA A 273 -19.44 -6.97 -14.85
N LYS A 274 -20.23 -8.04 -14.69
CA LYS A 274 -21.69 -8.03 -14.83
C LYS A 274 -22.43 -7.98 -13.49
N ARG A 275 -21.73 -8.15 -12.36
CA ARG A 275 -22.34 -8.14 -11.03
C ARG A 275 -22.92 -6.75 -10.75
N LYS A 276 -24.12 -6.75 -10.16
CA LYS A 276 -24.72 -5.54 -9.59
C LYS A 276 -24.20 -5.22 -8.19
N ASP A 277 -23.42 -6.14 -7.61
CA ASP A 277 -22.81 -5.97 -6.29
C ASP A 277 -21.52 -5.14 -6.38
N ASN A 278 -21.62 -3.89 -5.94
CA ASN A 278 -20.52 -2.91 -5.94
C ASN A 278 -19.39 -3.26 -4.96
N LEU A 279 -19.61 -4.15 -3.99
CA LEU A 279 -18.63 -4.50 -2.96
C LEU A 279 -18.16 -5.97 -3.05
N SER A 280 -18.46 -6.65 -4.15
CA SER A 280 -18.13 -8.08 -4.34
C SER A 280 -16.66 -8.42 -4.08
N LEU A 281 -15.71 -7.63 -4.60
CA LEU A 281 -14.27 -7.80 -4.33
C LEU A 281 -13.94 -7.70 -2.83
N TYR A 282 -14.47 -6.68 -2.17
CA TYR A 282 -14.18 -6.43 -0.75
C TYR A 282 -14.82 -7.48 0.15
N ARG A 283 -16.04 -7.93 -0.18
CA ARG A 283 -16.73 -9.02 0.52
C ARG A 283 -16.00 -10.35 0.35
N GLU A 284 -15.49 -10.65 -0.84
CA GLU A 284 -14.66 -11.83 -1.10
C GLU A 284 -13.40 -11.81 -0.21
N ILE A 285 -12.64 -10.71 -0.22
CA ILE A 285 -11.44 -10.55 0.60
C ILE A 285 -11.79 -10.64 2.10
N ALA A 286 -12.82 -9.92 2.54
CA ALA A 286 -13.25 -9.90 3.93
C ALA A 286 -13.62 -11.30 4.43
N LYS A 287 -14.45 -12.02 3.66
CA LYS A 287 -14.89 -13.37 3.97
C LYS A 287 -13.72 -14.36 4.02
N ASN A 288 -12.86 -14.35 3.00
CA ASN A 288 -11.78 -15.32 2.87
C ASN A 288 -10.67 -15.11 3.90
N LEU A 289 -10.43 -13.88 4.32
CA LEU A 289 -9.44 -13.55 5.36
C LEU A 289 -10.02 -13.51 6.77
N GLY A 290 -11.35 -13.63 6.92
CA GLY A 290 -12.03 -13.55 8.21
C GLY A 290 -11.94 -12.16 8.86
N VAL A 291 -12.00 -11.09 8.07
CA VAL A 291 -11.88 -9.70 8.51
C VAL A 291 -13.18 -8.92 8.24
N LYS A 292 -13.31 -7.76 8.88
CA LYS A 292 -14.43 -6.82 8.65
C LYS A 292 -14.37 -6.19 7.26
N LEU A 293 -15.52 -5.89 6.66
CA LEU A 293 -15.62 -5.32 5.31
C LEU A 293 -15.04 -3.90 5.25
N GLY A 294 -15.42 -3.05 6.19
CA GLY A 294 -14.91 -1.69 6.39
C GLY A 294 -13.41 -1.66 6.62
N ALA A 295 -12.85 -2.68 7.29
CA ALA A 295 -11.39 -2.76 7.49
C ALA A 295 -10.64 -2.91 6.16
N VAL A 296 -11.15 -3.72 5.23
CA VAL A 296 -10.57 -3.88 3.90
C VAL A 296 -10.68 -2.58 3.09
N ILE A 297 -11.83 -1.91 3.16
CA ILE A 297 -12.09 -0.65 2.45
C ILE A 297 -11.18 0.48 2.97
N VAL A 298 -11.09 0.66 4.28
CA VAL A 298 -10.19 1.64 4.89
C VAL A 298 -8.74 1.33 4.58
N PHE A 299 -8.33 0.05 4.63
CA PHE A 299 -6.96 -0.32 4.25
C PHE A 299 -6.67 0.04 2.79
N GLN A 300 -7.60 -0.20 1.88
CA GLN A 300 -7.50 0.25 0.49
C GLN A 300 -7.39 1.78 0.39
N ASP A 301 -8.17 2.54 1.16
CA ASP A 301 -8.12 4.00 1.14
C ASP A 301 -6.73 4.52 1.53
N VAL A 302 -6.16 4.01 2.62
CA VAL A 302 -4.83 4.40 3.08
C VAL A 302 -3.76 3.99 2.06
N LEU A 303 -3.87 2.82 1.43
CA LEU A 303 -2.98 2.41 0.35
C LEU A 303 -3.08 3.33 -0.87
N ASN A 304 -4.29 3.76 -1.24
CA ASN A 304 -4.49 4.72 -2.32
C ASN A 304 -3.88 6.08 -1.99
N MET A 305 -4.11 6.56 -0.76
CA MET A 305 -3.48 7.77 -0.25
C MET A 305 -1.96 7.66 -0.35
N LEU A 306 -1.34 6.53 0.00
CA LEU A 306 0.12 6.39 -0.07
C LEU A 306 0.66 6.19 -1.50
N TYR A 307 -0.05 5.45 -2.35
CA TYR A 307 0.53 4.87 -3.57
C TYR A 307 -0.19 5.22 -4.88
N GLY A 308 -1.38 5.83 -4.84
CA GLY A 308 -2.17 6.10 -6.05
C GLY A 308 -1.45 6.96 -7.10
N SER A 309 -0.71 7.98 -6.66
CA SER A 309 0.12 8.84 -7.53
C SER A 309 1.36 8.13 -8.07
N LEU A 310 1.81 7.05 -7.42
CA LEU A 310 2.95 6.25 -7.88
C LEU A 310 2.55 5.25 -8.97
N TYR A 311 1.27 4.89 -9.01
CA TYR A 311 0.67 3.96 -9.98
C TYR A 311 -0.61 4.55 -10.61
N PRO A 312 -0.52 5.69 -11.33
CA PRO A 312 -1.70 6.44 -11.80
C PRO A 312 -2.56 5.68 -12.83
N THR A 313 -2.06 4.57 -13.37
CA THR A 313 -2.78 3.69 -14.30
C THR A 313 -3.52 2.55 -13.60
N LEU A 314 -3.28 2.33 -12.30
CA LEU A 314 -3.89 1.28 -11.52
C LEU A 314 -4.99 1.87 -10.62
N PRO A 315 -6.24 1.38 -10.72
CA PRO A 315 -7.29 1.76 -9.79
C PRO A 315 -6.96 1.37 -8.35
N SER A 316 -7.50 2.10 -7.38
CA SER A 316 -7.23 1.85 -5.96
C SER A 316 -7.54 0.41 -5.46
N PRO A 317 -8.58 -0.30 -5.95
CA PRO A 317 -8.81 -1.69 -5.53
C PRO A 317 -7.71 -2.64 -6.03
N VAL A 318 -7.02 -2.30 -7.13
CA VAL A 318 -5.89 -3.08 -7.65
C VAL A 318 -4.67 -2.90 -6.75
N LEU A 319 -4.47 -1.70 -6.18
CA LEU A 319 -3.40 -1.45 -5.20
C LEU A 319 -3.59 -2.29 -3.93
N LEU A 320 -4.83 -2.41 -3.45
CA LEU A 320 -5.18 -3.32 -2.35
C LEU A 320 -4.76 -4.76 -2.67
N VAL A 321 -5.17 -5.27 -3.83
CA VAL A 321 -4.90 -6.66 -4.22
C VAL A 321 -3.40 -6.91 -4.40
N LEU A 322 -2.67 -5.99 -5.03
CA LEU A 322 -1.21 -6.06 -5.13
C LEU A 322 -0.54 -6.11 -3.76
N ARG A 323 -0.96 -5.24 -2.85
CA ARG A 323 -0.42 -5.22 -1.49
C ARG A 323 -0.64 -6.56 -0.79
N LEU A 324 -1.86 -7.09 -0.82
CA LEU A 324 -2.21 -8.38 -0.21
C LEU A 324 -1.46 -9.55 -0.88
N PHE A 325 -1.22 -9.49 -2.18
CA PHE A 325 -0.51 -10.54 -2.91
C PHE A 325 0.96 -10.67 -2.47
N THR A 326 1.58 -9.56 -2.05
CA THR A 326 2.95 -9.55 -1.51
C THR A 326 3.04 -9.82 0.00
N MET A 327 1.91 -9.93 0.71
CA MET A 327 1.90 -10.17 2.15
C MET A 327 1.98 -11.67 2.46
N GLU A 328 2.88 -12.05 3.36
CA GLU A 328 2.83 -13.38 3.97
C GLU A 328 1.67 -13.47 4.98
N SER A 329 1.25 -14.68 5.36
CA SER A 329 0.11 -14.84 6.29
C SER A 329 0.26 -14.07 7.60
N ILE A 330 1.50 -13.91 8.09
CA ILE A 330 1.76 -13.16 9.31
C ILE A 330 1.61 -11.64 9.11
N ASP A 331 1.85 -11.15 7.90
CA ASP A 331 1.66 -9.74 7.56
C ASP A 331 0.18 -9.40 7.47
N ILE A 332 -0.65 -10.32 6.95
CA ILE A 332 -2.12 -10.22 6.98
C ILE A 332 -2.63 -10.16 8.42
N ALA A 333 -2.21 -11.11 9.27
CA ALA A 333 -2.55 -11.12 10.69
C ALA A 333 -2.13 -9.83 11.40
N ARG A 334 -0.93 -9.32 11.08
CA ARG A 334 -0.42 -8.06 11.62
C ARG A 334 -1.30 -6.89 11.16
N ALA A 335 -1.68 -6.83 9.89
CA ALA A 335 -2.42 -5.71 9.33
C ALA A 335 -3.86 -5.63 9.87
N PHE A 336 -4.56 -6.75 9.97
CA PHE A 336 -5.98 -6.79 10.33
C PHE A 336 -6.26 -7.24 11.77
N LEU A 337 -5.23 -7.54 12.56
CA LEU A 337 -5.36 -8.07 13.93
C LEU A 337 -6.18 -9.36 14.01
N THR A 338 -5.98 -10.23 13.03
CA THR A 338 -6.64 -11.55 12.96
C THR A 338 -5.64 -12.69 13.10
N ASP A 339 -6.16 -13.90 13.14
CA ASP A 339 -5.34 -15.10 13.02
C ASP A 339 -4.67 -15.18 11.65
N PRO A 340 -3.40 -15.63 11.57
CA PRO A 340 -2.74 -15.80 10.28
C PRO A 340 -3.48 -16.85 9.45
N PRO A 341 -3.86 -16.53 8.20
CA PRO A 341 -4.42 -17.52 7.29
C PRO A 341 -3.40 -18.64 7.07
N GLN A 342 -3.89 -19.82 6.71
CA GLN A 342 -3.03 -20.99 6.53
C GLN A 342 -1.95 -20.75 5.45
N PHE A 343 -2.33 -20.06 4.38
CA PHE A 343 -1.48 -19.73 3.24
C PHE A 343 -1.61 -18.23 2.93
N SER A 344 -0.58 -17.65 2.32
CA SER A 344 -0.68 -16.30 1.75
C SER A 344 -1.57 -16.30 0.51
N LEU A 345 -2.06 -15.14 0.10
CA LEU A 345 -2.89 -15.00 -1.11
C LEU A 345 -2.17 -15.54 -2.36
N ALA A 346 -0.89 -15.19 -2.51
CA ALA A 346 -0.06 -15.68 -3.63
C ALA A 346 0.14 -17.20 -3.59
N GLN A 347 0.35 -17.77 -2.39
CA GLN A 347 0.47 -19.22 -2.23
C GLN A 347 -0.83 -19.96 -2.58
N GLU A 348 -2.00 -19.46 -2.14
CA GLU A 348 -3.28 -20.07 -2.48
C GLU A 348 -3.54 -20.02 -3.99
N ILE A 349 -3.50 -18.83 -4.59
CA ILE A 349 -3.75 -18.66 -6.02
C ILE A 349 -2.75 -19.50 -6.84
N GLY A 350 -1.46 -19.39 -6.54
CA GLY A 350 -0.42 -20.18 -7.19
C GLY A 350 -0.65 -21.70 -7.07
N SER A 351 -1.14 -22.17 -5.91
CA SER A 351 -1.44 -23.58 -5.71
C SER A 351 -2.59 -24.08 -6.58
N PHE A 352 -3.64 -23.27 -6.80
CA PHE A 352 -4.78 -23.65 -7.64
C PHE A 352 -4.37 -23.81 -9.10
N PHE A 353 -3.54 -22.90 -9.62
CA PHE A 353 -2.95 -23.05 -10.95
C PHE A 353 -2.08 -24.31 -11.06
N ARG A 354 -1.29 -24.59 -10.02
CA ARG A 354 -0.39 -25.74 -9.98
C ARG A 354 -1.11 -27.08 -10.00
N ILE A 355 -2.24 -27.20 -9.31
CA ILE A 355 -2.99 -28.48 -9.23
C ILE A 355 -4.17 -28.57 -10.20
N GLY A 356 -4.43 -27.52 -11.00
CA GLY A 356 -5.57 -27.50 -11.92
C GLY A 356 -6.92 -27.30 -11.23
N ASP A 357 -6.97 -26.69 -10.04
CA ASP A 357 -8.19 -26.56 -9.24
C ASP A 357 -9.04 -25.35 -9.65
N THR A 358 -10.02 -25.61 -10.52
CA THR A 358 -10.98 -24.60 -10.98
C THR A 358 -11.95 -24.14 -9.89
N GLU A 359 -12.32 -24.99 -8.92
CA GLU A 359 -13.20 -24.58 -7.81
C GLU A 359 -12.45 -23.70 -6.81
N GLY A 360 -11.17 -24.01 -6.55
CA GLY A 360 -10.27 -23.17 -5.77
C GLY A 360 -10.12 -21.77 -6.35
N LEU A 361 -10.01 -21.63 -7.68
CA LEU A 361 -9.96 -20.30 -8.32
C LEU A 361 -11.24 -19.48 -8.09
N LYS A 362 -12.42 -20.11 -8.00
CA LYS A 362 -13.68 -19.40 -7.74
C LYS A 362 -13.71 -18.75 -6.34
N LYS A 363 -12.92 -19.25 -5.39
CA LYS A 363 -12.76 -18.62 -4.06
C LYS A 363 -12.26 -17.18 -4.17
N TRP A 364 -11.41 -16.90 -5.16
CA TRP A 364 -10.74 -15.61 -5.37
C TRP A 364 -11.07 -14.97 -6.72
N GLU A 365 -12.26 -15.23 -7.26
CA GLU A 365 -12.65 -14.81 -8.61
C GLU A 365 -12.55 -13.28 -8.83
N CYS A 366 -12.99 -12.48 -7.85
CA CYS A 366 -12.97 -11.02 -7.94
C CYS A 366 -11.54 -10.50 -7.79
N THR A 367 -10.78 -11.10 -6.89
CA THR A 367 -9.37 -10.78 -6.64
C THR A 367 -8.52 -11.09 -7.88
N ILE A 368 -8.73 -12.25 -8.50
CA ILE A 368 -8.08 -12.63 -9.75
C ILE A 368 -8.49 -11.69 -10.89
N ALA A 369 -9.77 -11.32 -10.99
CA ALA A 369 -10.23 -10.34 -11.97
C ALA A 369 -9.52 -8.97 -11.81
N ALA A 370 -9.28 -8.53 -10.56
CA ALA A 370 -8.50 -7.33 -10.29
C ALA A 370 -7.01 -7.48 -10.66
N LEU A 371 -6.40 -8.65 -10.42
CA LEU A 371 -5.01 -8.95 -10.83
C LEU A 371 -4.82 -8.90 -12.35
N LEU A 372 -5.85 -9.22 -13.15
CA LEU A 372 -5.80 -9.07 -14.61
C LEU A 372 -5.59 -7.61 -15.08
N LEU A 373 -5.80 -6.62 -14.20
CA LEU A 373 -5.54 -5.21 -14.51
C LEU A 373 -4.09 -4.80 -14.29
N VAL A 374 -3.28 -5.66 -13.67
CA VAL A 374 -1.86 -5.40 -13.34
C VAL A 374 -0.99 -5.80 -14.53
N TYR A 375 -0.86 -4.89 -15.49
CA TYR A 375 0.08 -5.03 -16.60
C TYR A 375 0.49 -3.65 -17.13
N ARG A 376 1.70 -3.57 -17.68
CA ARG A 376 2.19 -2.36 -18.33
C ARG A 376 1.47 -2.20 -19.67
N LYS A 377 0.69 -1.13 -19.80
CA LYS A 377 0.07 -0.75 -21.06
C LYS A 377 1.11 -0.05 -21.95
N SER A 378 2.04 -0.79 -22.54
CA SER A 378 2.99 -0.21 -23.52
C SER A 378 2.34 -0.13 -24.90
N ALA A 379 2.46 1.04 -25.55
CA ALA A 379 2.21 1.20 -26.99
C ALA A 379 3.51 1.07 -27.82
N ILE A 380 4.66 0.92 -27.15
CA ILE A 380 5.97 0.85 -27.77
C ILE A 380 6.30 -0.63 -28.05
N PRO A 381 6.67 -1.00 -29.29
CA PRO A 381 7.05 -2.37 -29.62
C PRO A 381 8.31 -2.81 -28.86
N PRO A 382 8.45 -4.11 -28.52
CA PRO A 382 9.55 -4.63 -27.70
C PRO A 382 10.96 -4.32 -28.22
N THR A 383 11.09 -4.06 -29.53
CA THR A 383 12.36 -3.82 -30.23
C THR A 383 13.03 -2.48 -29.91
N GLU A 384 12.32 -1.52 -29.29
CA GLU A 384 12.88 -0.20 -28.93
C GLU A 384 13.16 -0.04 -27.43
N ILE A 385 12.75 -1.01 -26.59
CA ILE A 385 12.97 -0.96 -25.14
C ILE A 385 14.34 -1.56 -24.82
N SER A 386 15.42 -0.83 -25.15
CA SER A 386 16.75 -1.15 -24.65
C SER A 386 16.88 -0.57 -23.23
N GLY A 387 17.05 -1.42 -22.20
CA GLY A 387 17.48 -0.95 -20.87
C GLY A 387 16.62 -1.32 -19.65
N GLY A 388 15.67 -2.26 -19.75
CA GLY A 388 15.01 -2.82 -18.56
C GLY A 388 15.94 -3.69 -17.69
N PRO A 389 15.67 -3.89 -16.39
CA PRO A 389 16.53 -4.72 -15.54
C PRO A 389 16.32 -6.20 -15.89
N VAL A 390 17.39 -6.98 -15.77
CA VAL A 390 17.29 -8.45 -15.83
C VAL A 390 16.60 -8.94 -14.56
N LEU A 391 15.56 -9.76 -14.73
CA LEU A 391 14.73 -10.28 -13.64
C LEU A 391 14.97 -11.78 -13.44
N PHE A 392 14.78 -12.25 -12.22
CA PHE A 392 15.04 -13.62 -11.84
C PHE A 392 13.85 -14.27 -11.14
N TYR A 393 13.68 -15.56 -11.39
CA TYR A 393 12.70 -16.43 -10.75
C TYR A 393 13.32 -17.81 -10.49
N GLY A 394 13.08 -18.41 -9.32
CA GLY A 394 13.76 -19.63 -8.89
C GLY A 394 12.80 -20.72 -8.45
N ILE A 395 13.10 -21.96 -8.81
CA ILE A 395 12.38 -23.16 -8.38
C ILE A 395 13.39 -24.11 -7.72
N LYS A 396 13.15 -24.54 -6.49
CA LYS A 396 14.04 -25.48 -5.76
C LYS A 396 13.58 -26.93 -5.75
N GLU A 397 12.29 -27.16 -5.96
CA GLU A 397 11.69 -28.49 -5.89
C GLU A 397 10.88 -28.65 -7.16
N LEU A 398 11.35 -29.51 -8.05
CA LEU A 398 10.73 -29.86 -9.32
C LEU A 398 10.86 -31.36 -9.55
N PRO A 399 9.81 -32.08 -9.99
CA PRO A 399 9.94 -33.50 -10.31
C PRO A 399 11.02 -33.74 -11.37
N GLN A 400 11.77 -34.84 -11.22
CA GLN A 400 12.91 -35.15 -12.09
C GLN A 400 12.51 -35.23 -13.58
N SER A 401 11.31 -35.72 -13.89
CA SER A 401 10.78 -35.74 -15.26
C SER A 401 10.59 -34.34 -15.85
N GLU A 402 10.11 -33.40 -15.04
CA GLU A 402 9.90 -32.00 -15.43
C GLU A 402 11.24 -31.27 -15.59
N LEU A 403 12.20 -31.53 -14.69
CA LEU A 403 13.55 -31.01 -14.79
C LEU A 403 14.25 -31.47 -16.07
N GLN A 404 14.13 -32.77 -16.40
CA GLN A 404 14.66 -33.31 -17.66
C GLN A 404 13.98 -32.69 -18.88
N CYS A 405 12.67 -32.43 -18.80
CA CYS A 405 11.93 -31.75 -19.85
C CYS A 405 12.47 -30.34 -20.09
N ILE A 406 12.69 -29.53 -19.04
CA ILE A 406 13.31 -28.20 -19.20
C ILE A 406 14.67 -28.31 -19.87
N ARG A 407 15.52 -29.23 -19.38
CA ARG A 407 16.89 -29.40 -19.88
C ARG A 407 16.94 -29.83 -21.35
N SER A 408 15.87 -30.42 -21.89
CA SER A 408 15.79 -30.85 -23.28
C SER A 408 15.10 -29.84 -24.20
N LEU A 409 14.58 -28.72 -23.70
CA LEU A 409 13.96 -27.69 -24.53
C LEU A 409 15.00 -27.06 -25.47
N PRO A 410 14.69 -26.96 -26.78
CA PRO A 410 15.61 -26.35 -27.73
C PRO A 410 15.68 -24.83 -27.55
N GLU A 411 16.78 -24.23 -28.01
CA GLU A 411 16.86 -22.78 -28.16
C GLU A 411 15.77 -22.27 -29.09
N ASN A 412 15.31 -21.05 -28.84
CA ASN A 412 14.14 -20.41 -29.42
C ASN A 412 12.80 -21.12 -29.17
N GLU A 413 12.71 -22.18 -28.38
CA GLU A 413 11.42 -22.75 -28.01
C GLU A 413 10.61 -21.78 -27.14
N TRP A 414 9.29 -21.98 -27.11
CA TRP A 414 8.39 -21.20 -26.28
C TRP A 414 8.38 -21.70 -24.83
N TYR A 415 8.25 -20.78 -23.89
CA TYR A 415 8.04 -21.07 -22.48
C TYR A 415 6.99 -20.12 -21.89
N MET A 416 6.16 -20.58 -20.96
CA MET A 416 5.09 -19.76 -20.39
C MET A 416 4.98 -19.95 -18.88
N PHE A 417 4.88 -18.84 -18.14
CA PHE A 417 4.38 -18.85 -16.76
C PHE A 417 2.85 -18.73 -16.77
N SER A 418 2.16 -19.77 -16.31
CA SER A 418 0.71 -19.87 -16.38
C SER A 418 -0.04 -19.05 -15.32
N CYS A 419 0.62 -18.69 -14.23
CA CYS A 419 0.07 -17.92 -13.12
C CYS A 419 0.68 -16.52 -13.05
N PHE A 420 0.06 -15.62 -12.28
CA PHE A 420 0.68 -14.38 -11.84
C PHE A 420 1.98 -14.67 -11.07
N THR A 421 3.08 -14.04 -11.46
CA THR A 421 4.41 -14.38 -10.92
C THR A 421 5.12 -13.15 -10.38
N VAL A 422 5.73 -13.28 -9.22
CA VAL A 422 6.60 -12.24 -8.65
C VAL A 422 8.05 -12.59 -8.99
N VAL A 423 8.75 -11.66 -9.62
CA VAL A 423 10.15 -11.82 -10.03
C VAL A 423 10.99 -10.66 -9.49
N ARG A 424 12.31 -10.84 -9.40
CA ARG A 424 13.19 -9.90 -8.69
C ARG A 424 14.44 -9.56 -9.49
N PRO A 425 14.91 -8.31 -9.52
CA PRO A 425 16.17 -7.94 -10.15
C PRO A 425 17.37 -8.22 -9.22
N ASN A 426 18.58 -7.99 -9.73
CA ASN A 426 19.82 -7.93 -8.96
C ASN A 426 20.17 -9.22 -8.18
N VAL A 427 19.89 -10.39 -8.75
CA VAL A 427 20.32 -11.66 -8.17
C VAL A 427 21.74 -11.95 -8.63
N ASN A 428 22.72 -11.87 -7.72
CA ASN A 428 24.11 -12.22 -8.02
C ASN A 428 24.32 -13.73 -7.93
N TRP A 429 23.65 -14.48 -8.79
CA TRP A 429 23.67 -15.94 -8.73
C TRP A 429 25.04 -16.55 -9.11
N LEU A 430 25.94 -15.77 -9.71
CA LEU A 430 27.31 -16.19 -10.05
C LEU A 430 28.24 -16.23 -8.83
N ASP A 431 27.86 -15.59 -7.73
CA ASP A 431 28.63 -15.62 -6.48
C ASP A 431 28.37 -16.94 -5.75
N GLU A 432 29.32 -17.86 -5.83
CA GLU A 432 29.21 -19.19 -5.23
C GLU A 432 29.18 -19.17 -3.70
N GLU A 433 29.89 -18.21 -3.09
CA GLU A 433 29.95 -18.05 -1.64
C GLU A 433 28.70 -17.33 -1.11
N GLY A 434 28.19 -16.36 -1.87
CA GLY A 434 27.06 -15.52 -1.48
C GLY A 434 25.67 -16.02 -1.87
N PHE A 435 25.56 -16.92 -2.85
CA PHE A 435 24.27 -17.39 -3.37
C PHE A 435 24.09 -18.90 -3.22
N ALA A 436 23.39 -19.31 -2.15
CA ALA A 436 23.06 -20.70 -1.90
C ALA A 436 22.03 -21.23 -2.92
N VAL A 437 22.44 -22.26 -3.67
CA VAL A 437 21.62 -22.94 -4.67
C VAL A 437 21.13 -24.28 -4.13
N PRO A 438 19.81 -24.51 -4.04
CA PRO A 438 19.27 -25.81 -3.67
C PRO A 438 19.57 -26.89 -4.72
N ASP A 439 19.57 -28.15 -4.28
CA ASP A 439 19.84 -29.30 -5.16
C ASP A 439 18.85 -29.37 -6.32
N SER A 440 19.38 -29.52 -7.54
CA SER A 440 18.60 -29.64 -8.77
C SER A 440 17.64 -28.47 -9.03
N ALA A 441 17.97 -27.28 -8.53
CA ALA A 441 17.16 -26.09 -8.73
C ALA A 441 17.13 -25.62 -10.19
N VAL A 442 16.09 -24.85 -10.53
CA VAL A 442 15.96 -24.14 -11.80
C VAL A 442 15.95 -22.64 -11.55
N LEU A 443 16.87 -21.92 -12.17
CA LEU A 443 16.93 -20.46 -12.14
C LEU A 443 16.56 -19.92 -13.53
N PHE A 444 15.55 -19.06 -13.57
CA PHE A 444 15.16 -18.33 -14.78
C PHE A 444 15.75 -16.93 -14.72
N GLU A 445 16.51 -16.56 -15.75
CA GLU A 445 16.99 -15.20 -16.01
C GLU A 445 16.15 -14.61 -17.17
N ILE A 446 15.47 -13.51 -16.92
CA ILE A 446 14.41 -12.98 -17.78
C ILE A 446 14.80 -11.59 -18.28
N HIS A 447 14.93 -11.46 -19.59
CA HIS A 447 15.28 -10.21 -20.27
C HIS A 447 14.07 -9.55 -20.94
N ASN A 448 14.19 -8.23 -21.12
CA ASN A 448 13.28 -7.39 -21.92
C ASN A 448 11.80 -7.51 -21.51
N VAL A 449 11.52 -7.59 -20.20
CA VAL A 449 10.14 -7.67 -19.69
C VAL A 449 9.35 -6.42 -20.08
N THR A 450 8.32 -6.61 -20.91
CA THR A 450 7.52 -5.51 -21.49
C THR A 450 6.18 -5.30 -20.80
N ASP A 451 5.50 -6.36 -20.37
CA ASP A 451 4.16 -6.29 -19.77
C ASP A 451 4.17 -6.29 -18.22
N GLY A 452 5.32 -6.51 -17.59
CA GLY A 452 5.47 -6.52 -16.13
C GLY A 452 5.50 -5.12 -15.50
N ILE A 453 5.21 -5.04 -14.20
CA ILE A 453 5.22 -3.79 -13.41
C ILE A 453 6.18 -3.92 -12.22
N GLU A 454 7.11 -2.98 -12.05
CA GLU A 454 7.90 -2.82 -10.82
C GLU A 454 6.96 -2.36 -9.69
N MET A 455 6.83 -3.17 -8.64
CA MET A 455 5.88 -2.93 -7.53
C MET A 455 6.57 -2.66 -6.19
N SER A 456 7.85 -2.26 -6.22
CA SER A 456 8.68 -2.07 -5.02
C SER A 456 8.11 -1.05 -4.04
N ASP A 457 7.44 0.00 -4.53
CA ASP A 457 6.86 1.02 -3.66
C ASP A 457 5.68 0.48 -2.82
N ILE A 458 4.90 -0.47 -3.36
CA ILE A 458 3.67 -1.00 -2.72
C ILE A 458 3.89 -2.37 -2.05
N SER A 459 4.90 -3.13 -2.47
CA SER A 459 5.20 -4.45 -1.90
C SER A 459 5.47 -4.39 -0.39
N MET A 460 5.09 -5.45 0.34
CA MET A 460 5.50 -5.66 1.73
C MET A 460 7.03 -5.77 1.86
N TYR A 461 7.71 -6.19 0.79
CA TYR A 461 9.15 -6.44 0.70
C TYR A 461 9.84 -5.45 -0.25
N SER A 462 9.69 -4.15 0.03
CA SER A 462 10.11 -3.08 -0.87
C SER A 462 11.60 -3.10 -1.27
N TYR A 463 12.48 -3.62 -0.41
CA TYR A 463 13.92 -3.72 -0.67
C TYR A 463 14.29 -4.84 -1.65
N ASP A 464 13.43 -5.83 -1.83
CA ASP A 464 13.65 -6.91 -2.80
C ASP A 464 13.32 -6.49 -4.24
N ARG A 465 12.85 -5.24 -4.40
CA ARG A 465 12.55 -4.58 -5.67
C ARG A 465 11.68 -5.41 -6.61
N GLU A 466 10.65 -6.02 -6.05
CA GLU A 466 9.80 -6.99 -6.73
C GLU A 466 9.09 -6.41 -7.96
N TRP A 467 8.96 -7.27 -8.96
CA TRP A 467 8.18 -7.06 -10.18
C TRP A 467 7.04 -8.06 -10.25
N PHE A 468 5.91 -7.62 -10.78
CA PHE A 468 4.76 -8.46 -11.04
C PHE A 468 4.66 -8.78 -12.54
N LEU A 469 4.58 -10.06 -12.85
CA LEU A 469 4.33 -10.58 -14.20
C LEU A 469 2.86 -11.01 -14.34
N PRO A 470 2.17 -10.58 -15.42
CA PRO A 470 0.79 -10.98 -15.67
C PRO A 470 0.62 -12.48 -15.93
N ILE A 471 -0.62 -12.95 -15.83
CA ILE A 471 -0.99 -14.34 -16.17
C ILE A 471 -0.60 -14.69 -17.62
N CYS A 472 -0.17 -15.94 -17.83
CA CYS A 472 0.33 -16.44 -19.12
C CYS A 472 1.41 -15.54 -19.70
N SER A 473 2.39 -15.14 -18.89
CA SER A 473 3.58 -14.45 -19.41
C SER A 473 4.37 -15.44 -20.27
N VAL A 474 4.61 -15.07 -21.53
CA VAL A 474 5.24 -15.91 -22.57
C VAL A 474 6.66 -15.43 -22.83
N PHE A 475 7.56 -16.38 -23.08
CA PHE A 475 8.98 -16.16 -23.29
C PHE A 475 9.53 -17.02 -24.42
N ARG A 476 10.59 -16.55 -25.07
CA ARG A 476 11.46 -17.37 -25.91
C ARG A 476 12.67 -17.81 -25.11
N ILE A 477 13.01 -19.08 -25.18
CA ILE A 477 14.23 -19.63 -24.59
C ILE A 477 15.41 -19.17 -25.44
N GLN A 478 16.34 -18.44 -24.83
CA GLN A 478 17.60 -18.08 -25.50
C GLN A 478 18.66 -19.15 -25.26
N LYS A 479 18.75 -19.66 -24.02
CA LYS A 479 19.81 -20.58 -23.62
C LYS A 479 19.39 -21.40 -22.41
N ILE A 480 19.84 -22.66 -22.34
CA ILE A 480 19.76 -23.49 -21.15
C ILE A 480 21.16 -24.03 -20.85
N ASN A 481 21.67 -23.76 -19.64
CA ASN A 481 22.93 -24.34 -19.15
C ASN A 481 22.66 -25.16 -17.90
N VAL A 482 23.38 -26.26 -17.74
CA VAL A 482 23.37 -27.08 -16.51
C VAL A 482 24.75 -26.98 -15.87
N TYR A 483 24.77 -26.66 -14.58
CA TYR A 483 25.99 -26.47 -13.79
C TYR A 483 26.06 -27.56 -12.73
N ASP A 484 26.82 -28.61 -13.02
CA ASP A 484 26.99 -29.76 -12.10
C ASP A 484 27.77 -29.36 -10.83
N ASP A 485 28.69 -28.40 -10.97
CA ASP A 485 29.47 -27.78 -9.90
C ASP A 485 28.62 -26.90 -8.96
N ARG A 486 27.39 -26.56 -9.36
CA ARG A 486 26.45 -25.73 -8.59
C ARG A 486 25.22 -26.51 -8.16
N ASN A 487 25.42 -27.66 -7.52
CA ASN A 487 24.35 -28.58 -7.07
C ASN A 487 23.38 -29.00 -8.19
N GLY A 488 23.87 -29.09 -9.43
CA GLY A 488 23.05 -29.46 -10.59
C GLY A 488 22.08 -28.36 -11.05
N LEU A 489 22.40 -27.08 -10.80
CA LEU A 489 21.61 -25.93 -11.20
C LEU A 489 21.30 -25.94 -12.70
N THR A 490 20.02 -25.82 -13.04
CA THR A 490 19.57 -25.57 -14.42
C THR A 490 19.29 -24.08 -14.58
N HIS A 491 20.11 -23.40 -15.36
CA HIS A 491 19.96 -21.98 -15.65
C HIS A 491 19.30 -21.78 -17.02
N VAL A 492 18.15 -21.10 -17.03
CA VAL A 492 17.32 -20.88 -18.22
C VAL A 492 17.25 -19.38 -18.51
N VAL A 493 17.75 -18.97 -19.66
CA VAL A 493 17.72 -17.58 -20.12
C VAL A 493 16.49 -17.39 -21.02
N LEU A 494 15.63 -16.46 -20.64
CA LEU A 494 14.34 -16.17 -21.25
C LEU A 494 14.30 -14.73 -21.78
N VAL A 495 13.63 -14.53 -22.92
CA VAL A 495 13.29 -13.19 -23.45
C VAL A 495 11.78 -13.07 -23.49
N SER A 496 11.24 -12.02 -22.87
CA SER A 496 9.79 -11.78 -22.82
C SER A 496 9.17 -11.56 -24.20
N ALA A 497 7.99 -12.14 -24.41
CA ALA A 497 7.27 -12.15 -25.68
C ALA A 497 5.77 -11.88 -25.53
N GLY A 498 5.36 -11.29 -24.40
CA GLY A 498 3.99 -10.86 -24.16
C GLY A 498 3.27 -11.61 -23.04
N CYS A 499 1.98 -11.34 -22.88
CA CYS A 499 1.08 -12.07 -21.99
C CYS A 499 -0.34 -12.21 -22.58
N LEU A 500 -1.26 -12.88 -21.86
CA LEU A 500 -2.63 -13.15 -22.34
C LEU A 500 -3.41 -11.91 -22.78
N HIS A 501 -3.33 -10.82 -22.02
CA HIS A 501 -4.04 -9.57 -22.30
C HIS A 501 -3.11 -8.44 -22.72
N GLY A 502 -1.86 -8.77 -23.04
CA GLY A 502 -0.85 -7.83 -23.53
C GLY A 502 -1.16 -7.31 -24.94
N ALA A 503 -0.44 -6.27 -25.33
CA ALA A 503 -0.52 -5.71 -26.68
C ALA A 503 0.31 -6.53 -27.69
N THR A 504 1.35 -7.23 -27.22
CA THR A 504 2.27 -8.00 -28.03
C THR A 504 1.61 -9.29 -28.53
N LYS A 505 1.57 -9.47 -29.86
CA LYS A 505 1.13 -10.73 -30.47
C LYS A 505 2.22 -11.79 -30.33
N ASN A 506 1.83 -13.02 -30.05
CA ASN A 506 2.72 -14.19 -30.09
C ASN A 506 1.98 -15.40 -30.67
N SER A 507 2.71 -16.44 -31.08
CA SER A 507 2.12 -17.63 -31.70
C SER A 507 1.65 -18.69 -30.71
N VAL A 508 1.88 -18.47 -29.40
CA VAL A 508 1.52 -19.43 -28.34
C VAL A 508 0.07 -19.25 -27.93
N ILE A 509 -0.39 -18.00 -27.85
CA ILE A 509 -1.74 -17.66 -27.41
C ILE A 509 -2.59 -17.32 -28.65
N PRO A 510 -3.72 -18.00 -28.88
CA PRO A 510 -4.62 -17.67 -29.99
C PRO A 510 -5.04 -16.20 -29.98
N GLU A 511 -5.09 -15.57 -31.16
CA GLU A 511 -5.45 -14.16 -31.29
C GLU A 511 -6.88 -13.88 -30.76
N GLU A 512 -7.78 -14.85 -30.93
CA GLU A 512 -9.15 -14.80 -30.41
C GLU A 512 -9.18 -14.72 -28.88
N ASP A 513 -8.40 -15.55 -28.20
CA ASP A 513 -8.29 -15.56 -26.74
C ASP A 513 -7.70 -14.25 -26.22
N GLN A 514 -6.67 -13.74 -26.87
CA GLN A 514 -6.11 -12.43 -26.52
C GLN A 514 -7.14 -11.30 -26.72
N ALA A 515 -7.92 -11.35 -27.81
CA ALA A 515 -8.95 -10.35 -28.09
C ALA A 515 -10.07 -10.38 -27.04
N VAL A 516 -10.54 -11.57 -26.67
CA VAL A 516 -11.52 -11.77 -25.59
C VAL A 516 -10.96 -11.24 -24.27
N SER A 517 -9.75 -11.64 -23.91
CA SER A 517 -9.11 -11.23 -22.66
C SER A 517 -8.95 -9.71 -22.56
N ARG A 518 -8.48 -9.04 -23.63
CA ARG A 518 -8.39 -7.57 -23.69
C ARG A 518 -9.76 -6.90 -23.55
N ALA A 519 -10.81 -7.46 -24.17
CA ALA A 519 -12.16 -6.93 -24.04
C ALA A 519 -12.71 -7.08 -22.61
N VAL A 520 -12.43 -8.20 -21.95
CA VAL A 520 -12.81 -8.46 -20.56
C VAL A 520 -12.05 -7.52 -19.61
N VAL A 521 -10.73 -7.41 -19.74
CA VAL A 521 -9.89 -6.47 -18.96
C VAL A 521 -10.39 -5.04 -19.09
N LYS A 522 -10.78 -4.59 -20.29
CA LYS A 522 -11.37 -3.27 -20.49
C LYS A 522 -12.68 -3.09 -19.72
N LYS A 523 -13.57 -4.09 -19.74
CA LYS A 523 -14.85 -4.06 -19.00
C LYS A 523 -14.63 -4.08 -17.48
N VAL A 524 -13.77 -4.98 -16.99
CA VAL A 524 -13.40 -5.08 -15.57
C VAL A 524 -12.80 -3.77 -15.08
N ARG A 525 -11.95 -3.11 -15.87
CA ARG A 525 -11.39 -1.80 -15.52
C ARG A 525 -12.47 -0.73 -15.34
N THR A 526 -13.45 -0.64 -16.24
CA THR A 526 -14.57 0.30 -16.11
C THR A 526 -15.35 0.04 -14.82
N GLU A 527 -15.62 -1.23 -14.52
CA GLU A 527 -16.36 -1.62 -13.33
C GLU A 527 -15.59 -1.33 -12.03
N ILE A 528 -14.30 -1.68 -11.97
CA ILE A 528 -13.43 -1.39 -10.81
C ILE A 528 -13.32 0.12 -10.54
N MET A 529 -13.28 0.97 -11.58
CA MET A 529 -13.26 2.42 -11.39
C MET A 529 -14.56 2.94 -10.77
N ARG A 530 -15.71 2.37 -11.16
CA ARG A 530 -17.02 2.68 -10.54
C ARG A 530 -17.04 2.28 -9.07
N VAL A 531 -16.54 1.07 -8.77
CA VAL A 531 -16.40 0.56 -7.40
C VAL A 531 -15.47 1.43 -6.55
N ALA A 532 -14.32 1.85 -7.09
CA ALA A 532 -13.36 2.71 -6.40
C ALA A 532 -13.97 4.05 -5.95
N ASN A 533 -14.82 4.65 -6.79
CA ASN A 533 -15.53 5.89 -6.43
C ASN A 533 -16.47 5.66 -5.24
N ARG A 534 -17.14 4.51 -5.17
CA ARG A 534 -18.07 4.17 -4.09
C ARG A 534 -17.35 3.83 -2.79
N THR A 535 -16.27 3.04 -2.85
CA THR A 535 -15.49 2.65 -1.66
C THR A 535 -14.80 3.83 -1.00
N ARG A 536 -14.42 4.85 -1.78
CA ARG A 536 -13.98 6.15 -1.25
C ARG A 536 -15.00 6.76 -0.28
N TYR A 537 -16.29 6.83 -0.65
CA TYR A 537 -17.32 7.40 0.23
C TYR A 537 -17.53 6.57 1.50
N ILE A 538 -17.44 5.24 1.40
CA ILE A 538 -17.50 4.34 2.57
C ILE A 538 -16.30 4.58 3.50
N ALA A 539 -15.09 4.78 2.95
CA ALA A 539 -13.92 5.13 3.75
C ALA A 539 -14.08 6.49 4.45
N ILE A 540 -14.57 7.52 3.74
CA ILE A 540 -14.89 8.82 4.33
C ILE A 540 -15.91 8.67 5.45
N HIS A 541 -16.98 7.90 5.23
CA HIS A 541 -17.97 7.58 6.25
C HIS A 541 -17.30 6.96 7.48
N ALA A 542 -16.43 5.97 7.30
CA ALA A 542 -15.72 5.32 8.41
C ALA A 542 -14.87 6.30 9.23
N HIS A 543 -14.10 7.15 8.55
CA HIS A 543 -13.29 8.19 9.20
C HIS A 543 -14.16 9.16 10.01
N LEU A 544 -15.28 9.63 9.44
CA LEU A 544 -16.18 10.57 10.09
C LEU A 544 -16.95 9.95 11.25
N SER A 545 -17.47 8.74 11.08
CA SER A 545 -18.25 8.03 12.10
C SER A 545 -17.42 7.75 13.35
N VAL A 546 -16.16 7.36 13.19
CA VAL A 546 -15.22 7.20 14.32
C VAL A 546 -15.02 8.53 15.07
N ARG A 547 -14.86 9.64 14.34
CA ARG A 547 -14.66 10.98 14.95
C ARG A 547 -15.93 11.56 15.56
N LEU A 548 -17.09 11.23 15.04
CA LEU A 548 -18.39 11.56 15.63
C LEU A 548 -18.54 10.89 17.01
N GLN A 549 -18.12 9.63 17.17
CA GLN A 549 -18.18 8.95 18.48
C GLN A 549 -17.32 9.67 19.53
N ASP A 550 -16.14 10.18 19.15
CA ASP A 550 -15.31 10.98 20.05
C ASP A 550 -16.04 12.25 20.55
N ARG A 551 -16.93 12.82 19.73
CA ARG A 551 -17.73 14.01 20.09
C ARG A 551 -18.97 13.69 20.91
N LEU A 552 -19.65 12.59 20.62
CA LEU A 552 -20.80 12.12 21.40
C LEU A 552 -20.46 11.86 22.87
N ARG A 553 -19.18 11.55 23.17
CA ARG A 553 -18.65 11.43 24.54
C ARG A 553 -18.56 12.75 25.31
N LEU A 554 -18.61 13.89 24.62
CA LEU A 554 -18.49 15.21 25.23
C LEU A 554 -19.86 15.86 25.50
N ASP A 555 -20.94 15.31 24.96
CA ASP A 555 -22.30 15.83 25.16
C ASP A 555 -23.05 15.04 26.25
N PRO A 556 -23.51 15.69 27.34
CA PRO A 556 -24.28 15.04 28.40
C PRO A 556 -25.51 14.26 27.91
N SER A 557 -26.18 14.73 26.85
CA SER A 557 -27.42 14.11 26.36
C SER A 557 -27.18 12.72 25.74
N THR A 558 -26.00 12.51 25.16
CA THR A 558 -25.61 11.26 24.52
C THR A 558 -24.56 10.48 25.30
N LEU A 559 -24.05 11.04 26.41
CA LEU A 559 -22.97 10.49 27.20
C LEU A 559 -23.25 9.05 27.65
N ILE A 560 -24.45 8.76 28.15
CA ILE A 560 -24.82 7.40 28.62
C ILE A 560 -24.74 6.39 27.48
N ARG A 561 -25.25 6.76 26.28
CA ARG A 561 -25.18 5.90 25.11
C ARG A 561 -23.75 5.70 24.63
N ALA A 562 -22.95 6.76 24.62
CA ALA A 562 -21.53 6.68 24.27
C ALA A 562 -20.75 5.78 25.25
N GLN A 563 -20.99 5.94 26.56
CA GLN A 563 -20.42 5.08 27.61
C GLN A 563 -20.85 3.62 27.47
N TYR A 564 -22.10 3.35 27.08
CA TYR A 564 -22.55 1.99 26.79
C TYR A 564 -21.81 1.37 25.60
N VAL A 565 -21.67 2.11 24.50
CA VAL A 565 -20.94 1.64 23.31
C VAL A 565 -19.48 1.37 23.64
N ASP A 566 -18.84 2.25 24.41
CA ASP A 566 -17.47 2.06 24.89
C ASP A 566 -17.34 0.82 25.77
N HIS A 567 -18.25 0.66 26.74
CA HIS A 567 -18.28 -0.52 27.59
C HIS A 567 -18.49 -1.79 26.78
N TYR A 568 -19.37 -1.77 25.77
CA TYR A 568 -19.57 -2.90 24.86
C TYR A 568 -18.28 -3.27 24.12
N PHE A 569 -17.59 -2.29 23.51
CA PHE A 569 -16.32 -2.55 22.81
C PHE A 569 -15.21 -3.00 23.77
N GLU A 570 -15.16 -2.46 24.98
CA GLU A 570 -14.25 -2.89 26.03
C GLU A 570 -14.50 -4.34 26.44
N VAL A 571 -15.76 -4.71 26.73
CA VAL A 571 -16.15 -6.09 27.08
C VAL A 571 -15.85 -7.05 25.93
N LYS A 572 -16.19 -6.67 24.68
CA LYS A 572 -15.90 -7.47 23.48
C LYS A 572 -14.40 -7.72 23.33
N ARG A 573 -13.58 -6.67 23.49
CA ARG A 573 -12.11 -6.76 23.46
C ARG A 573 -11.58 -7.64 24.59
N ASN A 574 -12.06 -7.45 25.83
CA ASN A 574 -11.66 -8.26 26.97
C ASN A 574 -12.00 -9.74 26.77
N SER A 575 -13.16 -10.03 26.19
CA SER A 575 -13.54 -11.40 25.79
C SER A 575 -12.56 -11.96 24.76
N GLN A 576 -12.26 -11.21 23.70
CA GLN A 576 -11.31 -11.62 22.66
C GLN A 576 -9.90 -11.86 23.22
N VAL A 577 -9.41 -10.96 24.07
CA VAL A 577 -8.11 -11.07 24.77
C VAL A 577 -8.07 -12.36 25.59
N LYS A 578 -9.13 -12.60 26.37
CA LYS A 578 -9.22 -13.79 27.22
C LYS A 578 -9.18 -15.05 26.36
N THR A 579 -10.04 -15.18 25.35
CA THR A 579 -10.06 -16.33 24.45
C THR A 579 -8.69 -16.54 23.78
N THR A 580 -8.13 -15.49 23.17
CA THR A 580 -6.90 -15.61 22.39
C THR A 580 -5.67 -15.99 23.23
N VAL A 581 -5.53 -15.45 24.44
CA VAL A 581 -4.42 -15.76 25.34
C VAL A 581 -4.62 -17.11 26.04
N GLU A 582 -5.86 -17.44 26.44
CA GLU A 582 -6.15 -18.72 27.13
C GLU A 582 -6.03 -19.92 26.20
N ASP A 583 -6.46 -19.79 24.95
CA ASP A 583 -6.32 -20.83 23.92
C ASP A 583 -4.88 -20.92 23.36
N GLY A 584 -3.98 -20.05 23.82
CA GLY A 584 -2.58 -20.02 23.39
C GLY A 584 -2.36 -19.50 21.96
N SER A 585 -3.40 -18.99 21.31
CA SER A 585 -3.31 -18.38 19.97
C SER A 585 -2.46 -17.12 19.97
N VAL A 586 -2.41 -16.38 21.09
CA VAL A 586 -1.52 -15.24 21.28
C VAL A 586 -0.67 -15.47 22.51
N ASN A 587 0.65 -15.38 22.35
CA ASN A 587 1.61 -15.49 23.42
C ASN A 587 2.51 -14.25 23.46
N TRP A 588 2.48 -13.56 24.59
CA TRP A 588 3.39 -12.45 24.88
C TRP A 588 4.65 -12.99 25.51
N GLN A 589 5.80 -12.59 24.98
CA GLN A 589 7.10 -13.00 25.48
C GLN A 589 7.95 -11.78 25.83
N VAL A 590 8.79 -11.94 26.85
CA VAL A 590 9.74 -10.91 27.29
C VAL A 590 11.15 -11.44 27.11
N CYS A 591 12.04 -10.58 26.63
CA CYS A 591 13.46 -10.89 26.51
C CYS A 591 14.09 -10.89 27.90
N THR A 592 14.58 -12.05 28.35
CA THR A 592 15.27 -12.19 29.65
C THR A 592 16.78 -12.12 29.51
N SER A 593 17.31 -12.44 28.33
CA SER A 593 18.71 -12.23 27.96
C SER A 593 18.79 -11.74 26.52
N PRO A 594 19.42 -10.59 26.23
CA PRO A 594 19.58 -10.11 24.86
C PRO A 594 20.59 -10.96 24.11
N VAL A 595 20.71 -10.72 22.80
CA VAL A 595 21.74 -11.33 21.96
C VAL A 595 23.13 -10.99 22.51
N GLN A 596 24.01 -11.98 22.61
CA GLN A 596 25.39 -11.81 23.10
C GLN A 596 26.37 -12.42 22.11
N MET A 597 27.48 -11.73 21.84
CA MET A 597 28.62 -12.31 21.13
C MET A 597 29.44 -13.08 22.16
N ILE A 598 29.53 -14.41 21.99
CA ILE A 598 30.29 -15.26 22.92
C ILE A 598 31.78 -15.16 22.58
N ASP A 599 32.10 -15.21 21.28
CA ASP A 599 33.45 -15.12 20.77
C ASP A 599 33.50 -14.11 19.60
N PRO A 600 34.13 -12.93 19.80
CA PRO A 600 34.29 -11.93 18.75
C PRO A 600 35.21 -12.33 17.60
N ALA A 601 36.15 -13.27 17.82
CA ALA A 601 37.07 -13.72 16.79
C ALA A 601 36.42 -14.78 15.88
N GLU A 602 35.56 -15.63 16.43
CA GLU A 602 34.86 -16.69 15.68
C GLU A 602 33.45 -16.28 15.20
N GLY A 603 32.93 -15.13 15.64
CA GLY A 603 31.62 -14.63 15.26
C GLY A 603 30.45 -15.43 15.85
N VAL A 604 30.66 -16.16 16.94
CA VAL A 604 29.63 -17.01 17.56
C VAL A 604 28.64 -16.15 18.35
N ILE A 605 27.38 -16.13 17.90
CA ILE A 605 26.30 -15.35 18.49
C ILE A 605 25.37 -16.24 19.32
N LYS A 606 25.17 -15.89 20.60
CA LYS A 606 24.08 -16.40 21.43
C LYS A 606 22.81 -15.62 21.14
N HIS A 607 21.79 -16.30 20.63
CA HIS A 607 20.48 -15.70 20.37
C HIS A 607 19.81 -15.18 21.65
N ALA A 608 18.93 -14.19 21.48
CA ALA A 608 18.12 -13.66 22.58
C ALA A 608 17.22 -14.75 23.18
N VAL A 609 17.15 -14.79 24.50
CA VAL A 609 16.28 -15.71 25.25
C VAL A 609 14.95 -15.02 25.50
N TRP A 610 13.88 -15.68 25.08
CA TRP A 610 12.51 -15.21 25.17
C TRP A 610 11.68 -16.14 26.06
N GLU A 611 11.12 -15.58 27.12
CA GLU A 611 10.28 -16.31 28.06
C GLU A 611 8.83 -15.83 27.99
N PRO A 612 7.84 -16.72 28.17
CA PRO A 612 6.44 -16.34 28.19
C PRO A 612 6.17 -15.40 29.37
N MET A 613 5.44 -14.32 29.08
CA MET A 613 4.97 -13.40 30.08
C MET A 613 3.97 -14.11 31.02
N PRO A 614 4.04 -13.89 32.34
CA PRO A 614 3.05 -14.46 33.25
C PRO A 614 1.62 -14.10 32.82
N ARG A 615 0.70 -15.07 32.83
CA ARG A 615 -0.65 -14.96 32.24
C ARG A 615 -1.40 -13.67 32.63
N LYS A 616 -1.31 -13.25 33.89
CA LYS A 616 -1.91 -11.99 34.38
C LYS A 616 -1.43 -10.78 33.58
N PHE A 617 -0.12 -10.68 33.32
CA PHE A 617 0.46 -9.58 32.57
C PHE A 617 0.27 -9.76 31.06
N ALA A 618 0.24 -11.00 30.56
CA ALA A 618 -0.05 -11.27 29.15
C ALA A 618 -1.45 -10.79 28.74
N LEU A 619 -2.47 -11.01 29.60
CA LEU A 619 -3.82 -10.51 29.39
C LEU A 619 -3.87 -8.97 29.37
N LEU A 620 -3.23 -8.32 30.34
CA LEU A 620 -3.14 -6.84 30.39
C LEU A 620 -2.41 -6.29 29.16
N THR A 621 -1.36 -6.98 28.71
CA THR A 621 -0.56 -6.57 27.55
C THR A 621 -1.35 -6.69 26.26
N GLU A 622 -2.06 -7.79 26.04
CA GLU A 622 -2.91 -7.93 24.84
C GLU A 622 -4.08 -6.94 24.85
N GLN A 623 -4.70 -6.69 26.01
CA GLN A 623 -5.74 -5.66 26.14
C GLN A 623 -5.21 -4.26 25.81
N ALA A 624 -4.04 -3.90 26.34
CA ALA A 624 -3.39 -2.63 26.04
C ALA A 624 -2.96 -2.52 24.57
N PHE A 625 -2.47 -3.63 24.00
CA PHE A 625 -2.08 -3.72 22.59
C PHE A 625 -3.27 -3.48 21.65
N LEU A 626 -4.42 -4.11 21.93
CA LEU A 626 -5.65 -3.94 21.15
C LEU A 626 -6.39 -2.61 21.45
N SER A 627 -5.95 -1.84 22.44
CA SER A 627 -6.50 -0.51 22.77
C SER A 627 -5.60 0.65 22.45
N ARG A 628 -4.47 0.39 21.78
CA ARG A 628 -3.60 1.46 21.32
C ARG A 628 -4.24 2.25 20.17
N THR A 629 -3.83 3.50 20.08
CA THR A 629 -4.19 4.40 18.99
C THR A 629 -2.93 5.08 18.46
N ARG A 630 -3.06 5.87 17.39
CA ARG A 630 -1.94 6.67 16.87
C ARG A 630 -1.39 7.66 17.91
N LEU A 631 -2.21 8.03 18.90
CA LEU A 631 -1.88 9.00 19.96
C LEU A 631 -1.49 8.33 21.29
N LYS A 632 -2.04 7.16 21.62
CA LYS A 632 -1.81 6.46 22.89
C LYS A 632 -1.16 5.10 22.65
N LYS A 633 0.14 5.02 22.96
CA LYS A 633 0.97 3.80 22.78
C LYS A 633 1.66 3.32 24.05
N THR A 634 1.57 4.09 25.13
CA THR A 634 2.17 3.77 26.41
C THR A 634 1.07 3.62 27.46
N PHE A 635 1.18 2.58 28.29
CA PHE A 635 0.17 2.21 29.28
C PHE A 635 0.85 1.86 30.60
N GLU A 636 0.30 2.33 31.71
CA GLU A 636 0.70 1.97 33.06
C GLU A 636 -0.50 1.30 33.74
N LEU A 637 -0.40 -0.01 33.98
CA LEU A 637 -1.52 -0.84 34.42
C LEU A 637 -1.06 -1.82 35.50
N ASN A 638 -1.69 -1.85 36.67
CA ASN A 638 -1.50 -2.91 37.68
C ASN A 638 -0.03 -3.32 37.96
N GLY A 639 0.89 -2.34 38.02
CA GLY A 639 2.32 -2.55 38.28
C GLY A 639 3.18 -2.96 37.08
N ILE A 640 2.63 -2.95 35.86
CA ILE A 640 3.38 -3.08 34.60
C ILE A 640 3.29 -1.78 33.80
N THR A 641 4.43 -1.33 33.26
CA THR A 641 4.48 -0.28 32.25
C THR A 641 4.72 -0.91 30.90
N LEU A 642 3.92 -0.55 29.89
CA LEU A 642 3.96 -1.08 28.53
C LEU A 642 4.21 0.06 27.56
N ASP A 643 5.23 -0.06 26.73
CA ASP A 643 5.56 0.87 25.67
C ASP A 643 5.50 0.15 24.32
N PHE A 644 4.43 0.38 23.55
CA PHE A 644 4.29 -0.19 22.20
C PHE A 644 4.97 0.65 21.11
N VAL A 645 5.59 1.78 21.44
CA VAL A 645 6.45 2.52 20.48
C VAL A 645 7.73 1.73 20.26
N ASN A 646 8.37 1.30 21.35
CA ASN A 646 9.62 0.54 21.31
C ASN A 646 9.41 -0.95 21.63
N TYR A 647 8.16 -1.38 21.84
CA TYR A 647 7.80 -2.72 22.30
C TYR A 647 8.65 -3.16 23.52
N LYS A 648 8.52 -2.40 24.61
CA LYS A 648 9.17 -2.67 25.91
C LYS A 648 8.14 -2.80 27.03
N CYS A 649 8.46 -3.58 28.05
CA CYS A 649 7.69 -3.66 29.30
C CYS A 649 8.58 -3.52 30.54
N ASP A 650 8.04 -2.99 31.64
CA ASP A 650 8.72 -2.92 32.94
C ASP A 650 7.82 -3.50 34.06
N TYR A 651 8.35 -4.48 34.79
CA TYR A 651 7.72 -5.06 35.98
C TYR A 651 8.20 -4.33 37.23
N GLY A 652 7.34 -3.49 37.83
CA GLY A 652 7.60 -2.93 39.16
C GLY A 652 8.95 -2.23 39.34
N GLY A 653 9.52 -1.63 38.28
CA GLY A 653 10.75 -0.84 38.33
C GLY A 653 12.05 -1.64 38.18
N LYS A 654 12.00 -2.87 37.68
CA LYS A 654 13.20 -3.67 37.36
C LYS A 654 13.88 -3.26 36.04
N GLY A 655 13.36 -2.21 35.40
CA GLY A 655 13.88 -1.64 34.17
C GLY A 655 13.18 -2.20 32.93
N PRO A 656 13.12 -1.42 31.84
CA PRO A 656 12.39 -1.78 30.63
C PRO A 656 13.09 -2.91 29.88
N ARG A 657 12.32 -3.96 29.55
CA ARG A 657 12.77 -5.12 28.79
C ARG A 657 12.06 -5.19 27.44
N PRO A 658 12.75 -5.59 26.35
CA PRO A 658 12.08 -5.85 25.07
C PRO A 658 10.99 -6.93 25.23
N MET A 659 9.87 -6.73 24.55
CA MET A 659 8.79 -7.69 24.46
C MET A 659 8.42 -7.98 23.01
N ARG A 660 7.82 -9.14 22.77
CA ARG A 660 7.28 -9.51 21.46
C ARG A 660 5.94 -10.22 21.58
N ARG A 661 5.13 -10.05 20.55
CA ARG A 661 3.83 -10.70 20.37
C ARG A 661 3.94 -11.83 19.38
N VAL A 662 3.75 -13.05 19.83
CA VAL A 662 3.70 -14.25 18.99
C VAL A 662 2.25 -14.63 18.75
N VAL A 663 1.85 -14.78 17.48
CA VAL A 663 0.53 -15.30 17.11
C VAL A 663 0.72 -16.71 16.57
N ARG A 664 0.11 -17.67 17.27
CA ARG A 664 0.31 -19.12 17.15
C ARG A 664 1.78 -19.48 17.37
N LYS A 665 2.58 -19.43 16.31
CA LYS A 665 4.02 -19.75 16.31
C LYS A 665 4.87 -18.72 15.56
N ARG A 666 4.28 -17.61 15.13
CA ARG A 666 4.94 -16.60 14.30
C ARG A 666 5.04 -15.28 15.05
N VAL A 667 6.21 -14.65 15.01
CA VAL A 667 6.40 -13.32 15.61
C VAL A 667 5.64 -12.29 14.78
N SER A 668 4.62 -11.68 15.39
CA SER A 668 3.84 -10.63 14.74
C SER A 668 4.43 -9.25 15.00
N HIS A 669 4.87 -8.96 16.22
CA HIS A 669 5.44 -7.66 16.59
C HIS A 669 6.58 -7.89 17.58
N GLU A 670 7.66 -7.14 17.45
CA GLU A 670 8.86 -7.30 18.28
C GLU A 670 9.57 -5.96 18.42
N GLY A 671 10.08 -5.69 19.63
CA GLY A 671 10.92 -4.52 19.87
C GLY A 671 12.34 -4.71 19.35
N PRO A 672 13.05 -3.63 19.00
CA PRO A 672 14.44 -3.74 18.60
C PRO A 672 15.25 -4.43 19.71
N LEU A 673 15.92 -5.51 19.35
CA LEU A 673 16.88 -6.16 20.23
C LEU A 673 18.06 -5.19 20.47
N PRO A 674 18.65 -5.17 21.67
CA PRO A 674 19.84 -4.38 21.92
C PRO A 674 20.92 -4.77 20.91
N VAL A 675 21.36 -3.80 20.10
CA VAL A 675 22.41 -4.05 19.10
C VAL A 675 23.71 -4.32 19.84
N ILE A 676 24.39 -5.40 19.46
CA ILE A 676 25.72 -5.74 19.96
C ILE A 676 26.66 -4.59 19.54
N PRO A 677 27.25 -3.81 20.47
CA PRO A 677 28.08 -2.67 20.14
C PRO A 677 29.26 -3.01 19.22
N GLU A 678 29.75 -4.26 19.30
CA GLU A 678 30.83 -4.77 18.45
C GLU A 678 30.45 -4.89 16.96
N LEU A 679 29.16 -4.91 16.58
CA LEU A 679 28.69 -5.01 15.19
C LEU A 679 28.52 -3.66 14.48
N ILE A 680 28.71 -2.53 15.17
CA ILE A 680 28.49 -1.16 14.63
C ILE A 680 29.80 -0.49 14.18
N LYS A 681 30.94 -1.18 14.22
CA LYS A 681 32.24 -0.62 13.82
C LYS A 681 32.56 -0.82 12.35
#